data_AF-A0A534B075-F1
#
_entry.id   AF-A0A534B075-F1
#
_cell.length_a   1.000
_cell.length_b   1.000
_cell.length_c   1.000
_cell.angle_alpha   90.00
_cell.angle_beta   90.00
_cell.angle_gamma   90.00
#
_symmetry.space_group_name_H-M   'P 1'
#
loop_
_entity.id
_entity.type
_entity.pdbx_description
1 polymer ?
#
loop_
_entity_poly.entity_id
_entity_poly.type
_entity_poly.pdbx_seq_one_letter_code
_entity_poly.pdbx_strand_id
1 'polypeptide(L)'
;GRDAGEFTLFCFGGAAGQHGCRVARAAGVRRILVHPLASVLAAFGIGVADRLAVRRASLRRPLDEAGLAAARTALDELESEARAELTPGGADGARVRIARLLEVRAGDSDVALSVPLGRLGELREAFHAEHLRRFGFTARALEAVIESLRVEARLASVDAATLVMPEPAAAGELPQRVRAWFGGWREVPLVPMGALRAELEGPALIVEAHSTVVLEEGWRARRLPGGELLLEESGALRRPRVAAAADPARIEIFNNLFMHIAEQMGEVLKSTAQSVNIRERLDYSCALFDADGGLVANAPHMPVHLGSMGASVRAVIAARRGRLEPGDSWLLNSPYHGGTHLPDMTVVTPVFMGARARPRFFVASRAHHADIGGMTPGSMPPFSRTIEEEGALFECFALVSGGKLRESGLRAALAAGPWPARKPGQNVADLRAQLAANARGIAEIERAVRRHGLDAMCAYMRLVQDNAAHSVRNAIGRLQPGSFRYPMDDGQLIAVRVDIDRERRRARVDFTGTSPEGAHNFNAPRAVCTAAVLYVFRTLIERPIPLNEGCLEPLELVIPPGSLLDPRPPAAVAAGNVETSQCIVDALYGALGILAASQGTMNNLTFGDERLQYYETIAGGAGAGADFDGCDAVQTHMTNSRLTDPEILESTFPVLVREFAIRRGSGGAGRHRGGDGIVRRLEFRARFSGALLANHRRVAPFGLFGGEPGERGEAFIRRADGTVEPLGATARFEVGPGDELTILTPGGGGFGSPDRAPPP
;
A
#
# COMPACT_ATOMS: atom_id res chain seq x y z
N GLY A 1 1.58 14.83 -6.31
CA GLY A 1 0.78 15.99 -5.85
C GLY A 1 0.73 17.05 -6.93
N ARG A 2 -0.37 17.81 -7.00
CA ARG A 2 -0.46 19.04 -7.81
C ARG A 2 -0.39 20.24 -6.85
N ASP A 3 0.20 21.36 -7.28
CA ASP A 3 0.17 22.61 -6.50
C ASP A 3 -1.26 23.17 -6.52
N ALA A 4 -1.88 23.28 -5.34
CA ALA A 4 -3.23 23.82 -5.21
C ALA A 4 -3.33 25.25 -5.75
N GLY A 5 -2.24 26.03 -5.70
CA GLY A 5 -2.17 27.40 -6.21
C GLY A 5 -2.42 27.54 -7.72
N GLU A 6 -2.30 26.46 -8.49
CA GLU A 6 -2.62 26.43 -9.92
C GLU A 6 -4.12 26.26 -10.21
N PHE A 7 -4.92 25.88 -9.21
CA PHE A 7 -6.35 25.60 -9.36
C PHE A 7 -7.20 26.78 -8.91
N THR A 8 -8.48 26.73 -9.29
CA THR A 8 -9.53 27.58 -8.71
C THR A 8 -10.23 26.77 -7.63
N LEU A 9 -10.32 27.31 -6.41
CA LEU A 9 -11.10 26.69 -5.34
C LEU A 9 -12.58 26.84 -5.65
N PHE A 10 -13.30 25.74 -5.75
CA PHE A 10 -14.75 25.77 -5.91
C PHE A 10 -15.43 25.63 -4.55
N CYS A 11 -16.14 26.67 -4.11
CA CYS A 11 -16.81 26.70 -2.80
C CYS A 11 -18.30 26.38 -2.96
N PHE A 12 -18.73 25.28 -2.35
CA PHE A 12 -20.13 24.86 -2.28
C PHE A 12 -20.49 24.33 -0.87
N GLY A 13 -21.77 24.34 -0.52
CA GLY A 13 -22.30 24.18 0.84
C GLY A 13 -22.60 25.53 1.50
N GLY A 14 -23.64 25.58 2.35
CA GLY A 14 -24.17 26.85 2.89
C GLY A 14 -23.18 27.70 3.70
N ALA A 15 -22.16 27.08 4.29
CA ALA A 15 -21.12 27.77 5.06
C ALA A 15 -19.79 27.96 4.30
N ALA A 16 -19.64 27.39 3.09
CA ALA A 16 -18.34 27.39 2.41
C ALA A 16 -17.85 28.80 2.05
N GLY A 17 -18.76 29.70 1.66
CA GLY A 17 -18.47 31.10 1.40
C GLY A 17 -17.91 31.86 2.61
N GLN A 18 -18.16 31.38 3.84
CA GLN A 18 -17.71 32.04 5.07
C GLN A 18 -16.22 31.82 5.35
N HIS A 19 -15.64 30.74 4.83
CA HIS A 19 -14.25 30.36 5.07
C HIS A 19 -13.40 30.29 3.79
N GLY A 20 -14.00 30.43 2.61
CA GLY A 20 -13.36 30.25 1.31
C GLY A 20 -12.04 31.02 1.16
N CYS A 21 -12.03 32.32 1.48
CA CYS A 21 -10.82 33.16 1.41
C CYS A 21 -9.69 32.68 2.32
N ARG A 22 -10.00 32.22 3.54
CA ARG A 22 -8.99 31.72 4.49
C ARG A 22 -8.42 30.38 4.05
N VAL A 23 -9.29 29.47 3.62
CA VAL A 23 -8.90 28.16 3.08
C VAL A 23 -8.04 28.33 1.83
N ALA A 24 -8.46 29.18 0.90
CA ALA A 24 -7.70 29.47 -0.32
C ALA A 24 -6.32 30.05 0.02
N ARG A 25 -6.25 31.01 0.96
CA ARG A 25 -4.99 31.60 1.42
C ARG A 25 -4.06 30.56 2.05
N ALA A 26 -4.59 29.67 2.91
CA ALA A 26 -3.82 28.60 3.53
C ALA A 26 -3.30 27.59 2.49
N ALA A 27 -4.12 27.27 1.49
CA ALA A 27 -3.77 26.37 0.39
C ALA A 27 -2.93 27.02 -0.72
N GLY A 28 -2.69 28.34 -0.67
CA GLY A 28 -1.99 29.08 -1.73
C GLY A 28 -2.79 29.29 -3.02
N VAL A 29 -4.10 29.03 -2.99
CA VAL A 29 -5.05 29.24 -4.10
C VAL A 29 -5.35 30.73 -4.24
N ARG A 30 -5.31 31.23 -5.49
CA ARG A 30 -5.52 32.66 -5.79
C ARG A 30 -6.90 33.03 -6.31
N ARG A 31 -7.70 32.02 -6.67
CA ARG A 31 -9.03 32.20 -7.26
C ARG A 31 -10.04 31.29 -6.57
N ILE A 32 -11.19 31.83 -6.23
CA ILE A 32 -12.32 31.09 -5.68
C ILE A 32 -13.53 31.33 -6.58
N LEU A 33 -14.25 30.27 -6.90
CA LEU A 33 -15.51 30.35 -7.61
C LEU A 33 -16.63 29.86 -6.69
N VAL A 34 -17.65 30.69 -6.49
CA VAL A 34 -18.86 30.38 -5.72
C VAL A 34 -20.03 30.33 -6.70
N HIS A 35 -20.68 29.16 -6.80
CA HIS A 35 -21.84 28.97 -7.66
C HIS A 35 -23.09 29.62 -7.04
N PRO A 36 -24.07 30.15 -7.80
CA PRO A 36 -25.30 30.73 -7.26
C PRO A 36 -26.12 29.77 -6.40
N LEU A 37 -26.05 28.48 -6.73
CA LEU A 37 -26.66 27.40 -5.95
C LEU A 37 -25.71 26.80 -4.92
N ALA A 38 -24.63 27.47 -4.51
CA ALA A 38 -23.58 26.88 -3.67
C ALA A 38 -24.16 26.07 -2.49
N SER A 39 -25.14 26.60 -1.75
CA SER A 39 -25.74 25.93 -0.60
C SER A 39 -26.50 24.63 -0.91
N VAL A 40 -27.07 24.52 -2.11
CA VAL A 40 -27.92 23.41 -2.57
C VAL A 40 -27.35 22.69 -3.80
N LEU A 41 -26.07 22.93 -4.10
CA LEU A 41 -25.45 22.45 -5.33
C LEU A 41 -25.42 20.92 -5.42
N ALA A 42 -25.32 20.25 -4.26
CA ALA A 42 -25.44 18.79 -4.19
C ALA A 42 -26.83 18.31 -4.61
N ALA A 43 -27.90 18.98 -4.15
CA ALA A 43 -29.27 18.66 -4.54
C ALA A 43 -29.52 18.96 -6.03
N PHE A 44 -28.96 20.06 -6.53
CA PHE A 44 -28.97 20.38 -7.96
C PHE A 44 -28.29 19.28 -8.77
N GLY A 45 -27.10 18.84 -8.35
CA GLY A 45 -26.36 17.74 -8.98
C GLY A 45 -27.15 16.42 -9.02
N ILE A 46 -27.85 16.08 -7.93
CA ILE A 46 -28.75 14.91 -7.89
C ILE A 46 -29.91 15.07 -8.89
N GLY A 47 -30.50 16.26 -8.99
CA GLY A 47 -31.64 16.53 -9.88
C GLY A 47 -31.28 16.46 -11.38
N VAL A 48 -30.06 16.84 -11.75
CA VAL A 48 -29.60 16.85 -13.16
C VAL A 48 -28.75 15.63 -13.54
N ALA A 49 -28.48 14.72 -12.60
CA ALA A 49 -27.73 13.50 -12.88
C ALA A 49 -28.55 12.55 -13.75
N ASP A 50 -27.89 11.90 -14.72
CA ASP A 50 -28.48 10.81 -15.48
C ASP A 50 -28.91 9.67 -14.54
N ARG A 51 -30.06 9.07 -14.83
CA ARG A 51 -30.49 7.86 -14.12
C ARG A 51 -29.78 6.65 -14.72
N LEU A 52 -29.06 5.90 -13.89
CA LEU A 52 -28.25 4.76 -14.30
C LEU A 52 -28.81 3.47 -13.68
N ALA A 53 -29.01 2.44 -14.50
CA ALA A 53 -29.23 1.08 -14.04
C ALA A 53 -28.07 0.19 -14.54
N VAL A 54 -27.42 -0.53 -13.62
CA VAL A 54 -26.33 -1.46 -13.94
C VAL A 54 -26.77 -2.87 -13.60
N ARG A 55 -26.55 -3.80 -14.54
CA ARG A 55 -26.82 -5.24 -14.36
C ARG A 55 -25.59 -6.05 -14.71
N ARG A 56 -25.36 -7.13 -13.97
CA ARG A 56 -24.20 -8.01 -14.15
C ARG A 56 -24.59 -9.47 -13.99
N ALA A 57 -23.94 -10.33 -14.77
CA ALA A 57 -24.03 -11.79 -14.63
C ALA A 57 -22.68 -12.45 -14.92
N SER A 58 -22.36 -13.52 -14.20
CA SER A 58 -21.17 -14.34 -14.44
C SER A 58 -21.42 -15.32 -15.59
N LEU A 59 -20.44 -15.52 -16.47
CA LEU A 59 -20.56 -16.45 -17.61
C LEU A 59 -19.45 -17.52 -17.63
N ARG A 60 -18.18 -17.13 -17.38
CA ARG A 60 -16.99 -17.99 -17.39
C ARG A 60 -16.90 -18.93 -18.59
N ARG A 61 -16.87 -18.38 -19.81
CA ARG A 61 -16.71 -19.14 -21.07
C ARG A 61 -15.55 -18.62 -21.92
N PRO A 62 -14.90 -19.46 -22.76
CA PRO A 62 -13.89 -18.97 -23.71
C PRO A 62 -14.43 -17.86 -24.61
N LEU A 63 -13.58 -16.91 -24.99
CA LEU A 63 -13.86 -15.88 -25.99
C LEU A 63 -13.73 -16.49 -27.39
N ASP A 64 -14.76 -17.24 -27.76
CA ASP A 64 -15.00 -17.81 -29.07
C ASP A 64 -16.44 -17.52 -29.52
N GLU A 65 -16.84 -18.05 -30.69
CA GLU A 65 -18.19 -17.83 -31.23
C GLU A 65 -19.29 -18.43 -30.34
N ALA A 66 -19.04 -19.55 -29.66
CA ALA A 66 -20.01 -20.20 -28.78
C ALA A 66 -20.19 -19.44 -27.45
N GLY A 67 -19.09 -18.94 -26.89
CA GLY A 67 -19.08 -18.05 -25.73
C GLY A 67 -19.78 -16.73 -26.04
N LEU A 68 -19.56 -16.17 -27.23
CA LEU A 68 -20.25 -14.95 -27.68
C LEU A 68 -21.75 -15.14 -27.87
N ALA A 69 -22.19 -16.27 -28.41
CA ALA A 69 -23.61 -16.57 -28.52
C ALA A 69 -24.28 -16.61 -27.14
N ALA A 70 -23.65 -17.28 -26.16
CA ALA A 70 -24.15 -17.31 -24.79
C ALA A 70 -24.14 -15.93 -24.11
N ALA A 71 -23.09 -15.14 -24.34
CA ALA A 71 -22.99 -13.78 -23.83
C ALA A 71 -24.11 -12.88 -24.37
N ARG A 72 -24.46 -13.00 -25.66
CA ARG A 72 -25.55 -12.22 -26.27
C ARG A 72 -26.90 -12.53 -25.62
N THR A 73 -27.23 -13.80 -25.43
CA THR A 73 -28.48 -14.21 -24.78
C THR A 73 -28.60 -13.64 -23.36
N ALA A 74 -27.55 -13.79 -22.54
CA ALA A 74 -27.56 -13.25 -21.18
C ALA A 74 -27.58 -11.71 -21.15
N LEU A 75 -26.90 -11.04 -22.09
CA LEU A 75 -26.96 -9.57 -22.20
C LEU A 75 -28.34 -9.06 -22.61
N ASP A 76 -29.11 -9.81 -23.40
CA ASP A 76 -30.49 -9.44 -23.76
C ASP A 76 -31.41 -9.48 -22.52
N GLU A 77 -31.25 -10.47 -21.64
CA GLU A 77 -31.96 -10.55 -20.36
C GLU A 77 -31.59 -9.38 -19.43
N LEU A 78 -30.29 -9.13 -19.23
CA LEU A 78 -29.80 -8.02 -18.39
C LEU A 78 -30.23 -6.65 -18.92
N GLU A 79 -30.29 -6.47 -20.24
CA GLU A 79 -30.79 -5.23 -20.84
C GLU A 79 -32.28 -5.04 -20.59
N SER A 80 -33.08 -6.09 -20.74
CA SER A 80 -34.51 -6.05 -20.45
C SER A 80 -34.78 -5.60 -19.02
N GLU A 81 -34.07 -6.18 -18.04
CA GLU A 81 -34.15 -5.80 -16.63
C GLU A 81 -33.73 -4.34 -16.39
N ALA A 82 -32.62 -3.91 -16.98
CA ALA A 82 -32.10 -2.56 -16.80
C ALA A 82 -33.04 -1.50 -17.41
N ARG A 83 -33.68 -1.80 -18.55
CA ARG A 83 -34.70 -0.93 -19.15
C ARG A 83 -35.97 -0.87 -18.29
N ALA A 84 -36.43 -2.02 -17.79
CA ALA A 84 -37.62 -2.09 -16.95
C ALA A 84 -37.49 -1.22 -15.68
N GLU A 85 -36.30 -1.17 -15.06
CA GLU A 85 -36.03 -0.32 -13.91
C GLU A 85 -36.10 1.18 -14.25
N LEU A 86 -35.54 1.60 -15.39
CA LEU A 86 -35.47 3.03 -15.73
C LEU A 86 -36.79 3.60 -16.25
N THR A 87 -37.62 2.79 -16.91
CA THR A 87 -38.91 3.20 -17.50
C THR A 87 -40.08 2.35 -16.98
N PRO A 88 -40.45 2.43 -15.69
CA PRO A 88 -41.62 1.73 -15.17
C PRO A 88 -42.89 2.30 -15.85
N GLY A 89 -43.55 1.49 -16.69
CA GLY A 89 -44.76 1.88 -17.43
C GLY A 89 -44.60 2.14 -18.94
N GLY A 90 -43.42 1.90 -19.53
CA GLY A 90 -43.26 1.84 -21.00
C GLY A 90 -43.18 3.19 -21.74
N ALA A 91 -42.95 4.30 -21.03
CA ALA A 91 -42.73 5.60 -21.67
C ALA A 91 -41.41 5.61 -22.47
N ASP A 92 -41.55 5.83 -23.78
CA ASP A 92 -40.55 6.13 -24.83
C ASP A 92 -39.11 5.63 -24.59
N GLY A 93 -38.90 4.32 -24.80
CA GLY A 93 -37.60 3.63 -24.71
C GLY A 93 -36.49 4.20 -25.61
N ALA A 94 -36.82 5.16 -26.50
CA ALA A 94 -35.89 5.86 -27.39
C ALA A 94 -34.87 6.78 -26.67
N ARG A 95 -35.10 7.14 -25.39
CA ARG A 95 -34.18 7.99 -24.61
C ARG A 95 -33.15 7.24 -23.76
N VAL A 96 -33.24 5.91 -23.67
CA VAL A 96 -32.31 5.10 -22.87
C VAL A 96 -31.13 4.66 -23.75
N ARG A 97 -29.92 5.12 -23.43
CA ARG A 97 -28.68 4.66 -24.05
C ARG A 97 -28.19 3.41 -23.32
N ILE A 98 -27.86 2.37 -24.08
CA ILE A 98 -27.34 1.11 -23.54
C ILE A 98 -25.88 0.93 -23.93
N ALA A 99 -25.04 0.60 -22.95
CA ALA A 99 -23.73 0.03 -23.20
C ALA A 99 -23.72 -1.44 -22.75
N ARG A 100 -23.44 -2.35 -23.69
CA ARG A 100 -23.24 -3.77 -23.44
C ARG A 100 -21.73 -4.06 -23.41
N LEU A 101 -21.25 -4.60 -22.31
CA LEU A 101 -19.83 -4.80 -22.03
C LEU A 101 -19.58 -6.25 -21.63
N LEU A 102 -18.43 -6.78 -22.06
CA LEU A 102 -17.89 -8.06 -21.61
C LEU A 102 -16.70 -7.78 -20.70
N GLU A 103 -16.64 -8.46 -19.57
CA GLU A 103 -15.45 -8.49 -18.72
C GLU A 103 -14.59 -9.68 -19.17
N VAL A 104 -13.54 -9.41 -19.94
CA VAL A 104 -12.69 -10.44 -20.58
C VAL A 104 -11.34 -10.51 -19.89
N ARG A 105 -10.90 -11.71 -19.53
CA ARG A 105 -9.56 -11.97 -18.97
C ARG A 105 -8.75 -12.87 -19.89
N ALA A 106 -7.43 -12.78 -19.81
CA ALA A 106 -6.56 -13.81 -20.39
C ALA A 106 -6.68 -15.10 -19.55
N GLY A 107 -6.52 -16.29 -20.14
CA GLY A 107 -6.94 -17.57 -19.58
C GLY A 107 -6.33 -17.90 -18.21
N ASP A 108 -5.09 -17.49 -18.00
CA ASP A 108 -4.32 -17.59 -16.75
C ASP A 108 -4.33 -16.30 -15.92
N SER A 109 -4.99 -15.24 -16.39
CA SER A 109 -5.18 -13.99 -15.67
C SER A 109 -6.53 -13.99 -14.96
N ASP A 110 -6.54 -13.50 -13.73
CA ASP A 110 -7.78 -13.21 -12.99
C ASP A 110 -8.30 -11.80 -13.24
N VAL A 111 -7.59 -10.99 -14.04
CA VAL A 111 -7.94 -9.57 -14.29
C VAL A 111 -8.81 -9.50 -15.53
N ALA A 112 -10.07 -9.13 -15.34
CA ALA A 112 -10.97 -8.87 -16.43
C ALA A 112 -10.90 -7.40 -16.88
N LEU A 113 -10.85 -7.21 -18.20
CA LEU A 113 -10.90 -5.92 -18.87
C LEU A 113 -12.28 -5.74 -19.49
N SER A 114 -12.90 -4.60 -19.22
CA SER A 114 -14.17 -4.25 -19.83
C SER A 114 -13.97 -3.91 -21.31
N VAL A 115 -14.58 -4.69 -22.20
CA VAL A 115 -14.59 -4.44 -23.65
C VAL A 115 -16.02 -4.33 -24.17
N PRO A 116 -16.33 -3.39 -25.09
CA PRO A 116 -17.66 -3.30 -25.69
C PRO A 116 -18.02 -4.55 -26.48
N LEU A 117 -19.27 -5.01 -26.42
CA LEU A 117 -19.77 -6.10 -27.25
C LEU A 117 -19.57 -5.77 -28.75
N GLY A 118 -18.97 -6.70 -29.49
CA GLY A 118 -18.70 -6.56 -30.93
C GLY A 118 -18.55 -7.91 -31.62
N ARG A 119 -17.96 -7.91 -32.82
CA ARG A 119 -17.52 -9.15 -33.49
C ARG A 119 -16.28 -9.70 -32.80
N LEU A 120 -16.05 -11.02 -32.91
CA LEU A 120 -14.93 -11.68 -32.23
C LEU A 120 -13.56 -11.02 -32.51
N GLY A 121 -13.30 -10.61 -33.76
CA GLY A 121 -12.08 -9.89 -34.13
C GLY A 121 -11.95 -8.53 -33.44
N GLU A 122 -13.01 -7.73 -33.44
CA GLU A 122 -13.05 -6.40 -32.79
C GLU A 122 -12.88 -6.51 -31.27
N LEU A 123 -13.49 -7.52 -30.65
CA LEU A 123 -13.35 -7.81 -29.22
C LEU A 123 -11.91 -8.17 -28.86
N ARG A 124 -11.26 -9.01 -29.67
CA ARG A 124 -9.84 -9.35 -29.48
C ARG A 124 -8.95 -8.12 -29.62
N GLU A 125 -9.19 -7.27 -30.61
CA GLU A 125 -8.44 -6.02 -30.77
C GLU A 125 -8.67 -5.04 -29.62
N ALA A 126 -9.92 -4.84 -29.19
CA ALA A 126 -10.25 -4.00 -28.05
C ALA A 126 -9.62 -4.52 -26.75
N PHE A 127 -9.69 -5.84 -26.52
CA PHE A 127 -9.04 -6.50 -25.39
C PHE A 127 -7.52 -6.30 -25.45
N HIS A 128 -6.88 -6.49 -26.62
CA HIS A 128 -5.45 -6.28 -26.80
C HIS A 128 -5.03 -4.83 -26.58
N ALA A 129 -5.83 -3.86 -27.06
CA ALA A 129 -5.56 -2.44 -26.90
C ALA A 129 -5.69 -2.01 -25.44
N GLU A 130 -6.75 -2.45 -24.76
CA GLU A 130 -6.95 -2.18 -23.34
C GLU A 130 -5.87 -2.88 -22.49
N HIS A 131 -5.47 -4.09 -22.87
CA HIS A 131 -4.38 -4.80 -22.24
C HIS A 131 -3.04 -4.04 -22.42
N LEU A 132 -2.71 -3.61 -23.64
CA LEU A 132 -1.50 -2.82 -23.87
C LEU A 132 -1.52 -1.50 -23.09
N ARG A 133 -2.66 -0.81 -23.05
CA ARG A 133 -2.85 0.44 -22.31
C ARG A 133 -2.67 0.26 -20.81
N ARG A 134 -3.17 -0.86 -20.26
CA ARG A 134 -3.14 -1.13 -18.82
C ARG A 134 -1.82 -1.75 -18.36
N PHE A 135 -1.23 -2.63 -19.17
CA PHE A 135 -0.11 -3.50 -18.78
C PHE A 135 1.20 -3.18 -19.50
N GLY A 136 1.21 -2.36 -20.56
CA GLY A 136 2.43 -1.98 -21.30
C GLY A 136 2.97 -3.05 -22.25
N PHE A 137 2.29 -4.19 -22.41
CA PHE A 137 2.59 -5.23 -23.39
C PHE A 137 1.32 -5.91 -23.93
N THR A 138 1.41 -6.61 -25.06
CA THR A 138 0.27 -7.27 -25.71
C THR A 138 0.14 -8.75 -25.34
N ALA A 139 -1.07 -9.20 -24.98
CA ALA A 139 -1.41 -10.61 -24.72
C ALA A 139 -1.74 -11.41 -25.99
N ARG A 140 -0.97 -11.27 -27.08
CA ARG A 140 -1.31 -11.79 -28.43
C ARG A 140 -1.45 -13.32 -28.55
N ALA A 141 -1.00 -14.08 -27.56
CA ALA A 141 -0.95 -15.55 -27.60
C ALA A 141 -1.74 -16.24 -26.48
N LEU A 142 -2.49 -15.49 -25.65
CA LEU A 142 -3.25 -16.08 -24.54
C LEU A 142 -4.68 -16.40 -24.98
N GLU A 143 -5.17 -17.57 -24.56
CA GLU A 143 -6.60 -17.87 -24.60
C GLU A 143 -7.35 -16.78 -23.81
N ALA A 144 -8.49 -16.32 -24.28
CA ALA A 144 -9.29 -15.30 -23.57
C ALA A 144 -10.58 -15.93 -23.05
N VAL A 145 -11.04 -15.49 -21.88
CA VAL A 145 -12.23 -15.98 -21.19
C VAL A 145 -13.14 -14.79 -20.87
N ILE A 146 -14.42 -14.92 -21.22
CA ILE A 146 -15.51 -14.04 -20.79
C ILE A 146 -15.84 -14.41 -19.35
N GLU A 147 -15.41 -13.59 -18.39
CA GLU A 147 -15.63 -13.82 -16.96
C GLU A 147 -17.06 -13.47 -16.56
N SER A 148 -17.46 -12.24 -16.90
CA SER A 148 -18.80 -11.72 -16.62
C SER A 148 -19.26 -10.73 -17.69
N LEU A 149 -20.53 -10.36 -17.60
CA LEU A 149 -21.24 -9.49 -18.53
C LEU A 149 -21.76 -8.29 -17.77
N ARG A 150 -21.78 -7.12 -18.41
CA ARG A 150 -22.30 -5.88 -17.81
C ARG A 150 -23.17 -5.12 -18.80
N VAL A 151 -24.36 -4.74 -18.36
CA VAL A 151 -25.21 -3.77 -19.06
C VAL A 151 -25.28 -2.49 -18.23
N GLU A 152 -24.97 -1.36 -18.87
CA GLU A 152 -25.17 -0.03 -18.31
C GLU A 152 -26.27 0.67 -19.13
N ALA A 153 -27.44 0.82 -18.53
CA ALA A 153 -28.53 1.59 -19.10
C ALA A 153 -28.52 2.99 -18.50
N ARG A 154 -28.55 4.01 -19.37
CA ARG A 154 -28.50 5.41 -18.99
C ARG A 154 -29.69 6.16 -19.59
N LEU A 155 -30.54 6.70 -18.73
CA LEU A 155 -31.60 7.61 -19.11
C LEU A 155 -31.11 9.04 -18.86
N ALA A 156 -30.93 9.79 -19.95
CA ALA A 156 -30.48 11.17 -19.87
C ALA A 156 -31.45 12.01 -19.03
N SER A 157 -30.92 12.78 -18.08
CA SER A 157 -31.69 13.80 -17.36
C SER A 157 -31.73 15.12 -18.13
N VAL A 158 -32.21 16.19 -17.49
CA VAL A 158 -32.19 17.54 -18.06
C VAL A 158 -30.76 18.01 -18.22
N ASP A 159 -30.41 18.59 -19.38
CA ASP A 159 -29.10 19.18 -19.60
C ASP A 159 -28.93 20.41 -18.70
N ALA A 160 -28.03 20.31 -17.72
CA ALA A 160 -27.75 21.38 -16.78
C ALA A 160 -27.32 22.69 -17.47
N ALA A 161 -26.69 22.63 -18.66
CA ALA A 161 -26.30 23.80 -19.43
C ALA A 161 -27.49 24.56 -20.05
N THR A 162 -28.64 23.90 -20.16
CA THR A 162 -29.88 24.51 -20.68
C THR A 162 -30.75 25.13 -19.59
N LEU A 163 -30.41 24.89 -18.32
CA LEU A 163 -31.15 25.43 -17.19
C LEU A 163 -30.80 26.91 -16.99
N VAL A 164 -31.81 27.75 -17.08
CA VAL A 164 -31.68 29.18 -16.77
C VAL A 164 -31.81 29.35 -15.27
N MET A 165 -30.74 29.83 -14.65
CA MET A 165 -30.75 30.19 -13.24
C MET A 165 -31.61 31.43 -13.03
N PRO A 166 -32.60 31.42 -12.12
CA PRO A 166 -33.36 32.61 -11.80
C PRO A 166 -32.42 33.70 -11.26
N GLU A 167 -32.59 34.94 -11.75
CA GLU A 167 -31.89 36.08 -11.18
C GLU A 167 -32.19 36.18 -9.68
N PRO A 168 -31.18 36.46 -8.82
CA PRO A 168 -31.42 36.62 -7.40
C PRO A 168 -32.48 37.71 -7.21
N ALA A 169 -33.56 37.39 -6.49
CA ALA A 169 -34.57 38.39 -6.14
C ALA A 169 -33.87 39.58 -5.47
N ALA A 170 -34.25 40.80 -5.84
CA ALA A 170 -33.78 41.99 -5.13
C ALA A 170 -34.13 41.80 -3.65
N ALA A 171 -33.09 41.61 -2.81
CA ALA A 171 -33.30 41.52 -1.38
C ALA A 171 -34.00 42.81 -0.93
N GLY A 172 -34.92 42.69 0.05
CA GLY A 172 -35.51 43.85 0.72
C GLY A 172 -34.44 44.77 1.31
N GLU A 173 -34.85 45.89 1.92
CA GLU A 173 -33.93 46.89 2.50
C GLU A 173 -32.92 46.25 3.48
N LEU A 174 -31.73 45.89 2.97
CA LEU A 174 -30.59 45.49 3.78
C LEU A 174 -29.85 46.74 4.23
N PRO A 175 -29.30 46.76 5.45
CA PRO A 175 -28.43 47.85 5.86
C PRO A 175 -27.20 47.90 4.94
N GLN A 176 -26.80 49.10 4.51
CA GLN A 176 -25.66 49.27 3.60
C GLN A 176 -24.33 48.82 4.24
N ARG A 177 -24.27 48.82 5.57
CA ARG A 177 -23.10 48.44 6.37
C ARG A 177 -23.53 47.63 7.59
N VAL A 178 -22.64 46.76 8.06
CA VAL A 178 -22.84 45.95 9.25
C VAL A 178 -21.55 45.84 10.03
N ARG A 179 -21.67 45.72 11.35
CA ARG A 179 -20.55 45.45 12.25
C ARG A 179 -20.14 43.97 12.18
N ALA A 180 -18.92 43.68 11.77
CA ALA A 180 -18.38 42.32 11.64
C ALA A 180 -16.94 42.21 12.21
N TRP A 181 -16.50 40.99 12.50
CA TRP A 181 -15.17 40.71 13.07
C TRP A 181 -14.18 40.20 12.01
N PHE A 182 -13.16 41.00 11.70
CA PHE A 182 -12.04 40.67 10.80
C PHE A 182 -10.71 40.89 11.53
N GLY A 183 -10.46 40.10 12.59
CA GLY A 183 -9.34 40.34 13.51
C GLY A 183 -9.53 41.56 14.43
N GLY A 184 -10.74 42.12 14.43
CA GLY A 184 -11.21 43.28 15.17
C GLY A 184 -12.62 43.67 14.71
N TRP A 185 -13.40 44.35 15.54
CA TRP A 185 -14.73 44.85 15.14
C TRP A 185 -14.59 45.99 14.14
N ARG A 186 -15.21 45.84 12.96
CA ARG A 186 -15.19 46.83 11.88
C ARG A 186 -16.60 46.98 11.28
N GLU A 187 -16.94 48.17 10.83
CA GLU A 187 -18.11 48.42 9.99
C GLU A 187 -17.75 48.10 8.54
N VAL A 188 -18.36 47.07 7.95
CA VAL A 188 -18.07 46.60 6.58
C VAL A 188 -19.31 46.68 5.69
N PRO A 189 -19.15 46.79 4.35
CA PRO A 189 -20.28 46.72 3.43
C PRO A 189 -21.01 45.38 3.53
N LEU A 190 -22.35 45.43 3.51
CA LEU A 190 -23.23 44.27 3.36
C LEU A 190 -23.95 44.40 2.01
N VAL A 191 -23.62 43.51 1.06
CA VAL A 191 -24.06 43.63 -0.32
C VAL A 191 -24.87 42.38 -0.70
N PRO A 192 -26.16 42.50 -1.08
CA PRO A 192 -26.86 41.37 -1.68
C PRO A 192 -26.20 41.02 -3.02
N MET A 193 -25.96 39.73 -3.30
CA MET A 193 -25.25 39.31 -4.52
C MET A 193 -25.91 39.87 -5.80
N GLY A 194 -27.24 39.89 -5.85
CA GLY A 194 -28.01 40.44 -6.97
C GLY A 194 -27.82 41.94 -7.22
N ALA A 195 -27.27 42.70 -6.27
CA ALA A 195 -26.95 44.12 -6.39
C ALA A 195 -25.47 44.39 -6.76
N LEU A 196 -24.62 43.36 -6.80
CA LEU A 196 -23.22 43.50 -7.19
C LEU A 196 -23.12 43.78 -8.70
N ARG A 197 -22.85 45.03 -9.07
CA ARG A 197 -22.70 45.50 -10.47
C ARG A 197 -21.25 45.76 -10.87
N ALA A 198 -20.42 46.12 -9.90
CA ALA A 198 -18.99 46.35 -10.05
C ALA A 198 -18.21 45.44 -9.11
N GLU A 199 -16.89 45.50 -9.17
CA GLU A 199 -16.04 44.72 -8.28
C GLU A 199 -16.10 45.26 -6.86
N LEU A 200 -16.09 44.35 -5.88
CA LEU A 200 -16.09 44.68 -4.45
C LEU A 200 -14.77 44.22 -3.84
N GLU A 201 -14.06 45.12 -3.17
CA GLU A 201 -12.86 44.78 -2.39
C GLU A 201 -13.25 44.41 -0.96
N GLY A 202 -12.56 43.44 -0.38
CA GLY A 202 -12.69 43.08 1.03
C GLY A 202 -12.00 44.09 1.96
N PRO A 203 -12.41 44.20 3.24
CA PRO A 203 -13.37 43.32 3.92
C PRO A 203 -14.83 43.69 3.65
N ALA A 204 -15.65 42.71 3.26
CA ALA A 204 -17.08 42.88 2.99
C ALA A 204 -17.87 41.57 3.18
N LEU A 205 -19.19 41.67 3.33
CA LEU A 205 -20.09 40.52 3.35
C LEU A 205 -21.00 40.57 2.12
N ILE A 206 -21.05 39.46 1.38
CA ILE A 206 -21.96 39.28 0.25
C ILE A 206 -23.01 38.25 0.66
N VAL A 207 -24.29 38.62 0.62
CA VAL A 207 -25.40 37.78 1.08
C VAL A 207 -26.32 37.33 -0.03
N GLU A 208 -26.80 36.10 0.12
CA GLU A 208 -27.86 35.47 -0.68
C GLU A 208 -28.94 34.90 0.26
N ALA A 209 -30.06 34.48 -0.30
CA ALA A 209 -31.15 33.86 0.48
C ALA A 209 -30.71 32.64 1.29
N HIS A 210 -29.68 31.93 0.83
CA HIS A 210 -29.24 30.63 1.37
C HIS A 210 -27.73 30.53 1.62
N SER A 211 -26.98 31.63 1.52
CA SER A 211 -25.52 31.63 1.68
C SER A 211 -25.00 33.01 2.09
N THR A 212 -23.81 33.04 2.71
CA THR A 212 -23.06 34.27 2.99
C THR A 212 -21.61 34.06 2.63
N VAL A 213 -21.09 34.94 1.76
CA VAL A 213 -19.68 34.96 1.38
C VAL A 213 -18.97 36.05 2.18
N VAL A 214 -17.96 35.64 2.93
CA VAL A 214 -17.08 36.55 3.68
C VAL A 214 -15.91 36.89 2.78
N LEU A 215 -15.89 38.12 2.27
CA LEU A 215 -14.80 38.63 1.46
C LEU A 215 -13.72 39.19 2.39
N GLU A 216 -12.64 38.44 2.57
CA GLU A 216 -11.52 38.82 3.46
C GLU A 216 -10.70 39.97 2.90
N GLU A 217 -9.98 40.68 3.76
CA GLU A 217 -9.02 41.72 3.34
C GLU A 217 -7.97 41.13 2.38
N GLY A 218 -7.69 41.85 1.29
CA GLY A 218 -6.80 41.39 0.21
C GLY A 218 -7.46 40.46 -0.82
N TRP A 219 -8.79 40.40 -0.85
CA TRP A 219 -9.56 39.73 -1.90
C TRP A 219 -10.54 40.69 -2.57
N ARG A 220 -10.75 40.52 -3.88
CA ARG A 220 -11.79 41.18 -4.66
C ARG A 220 -12.79 40.19 -5.21
N ALA A 221 -14.07 40.55 -5.21
CA ALA A 221 -15.15 39.75 -5.76
C ALA A 221 -15.76 40.43 -6.99
N ARG A 222 -16.10 39.64 -8.01
CA ARG A 222 -16.89 40.09 -9.16
C ARG A 222 -17.89 39.02 -9.59
N ARG A 223 -19.07 39.45 -10.05
CA ARG A 223 -20.10 38.55 -10.58
C ARG A 223 -19.81 38.24 -12.06
N LEU A 224 -19.88 36.96 -12.43
CA LEU A 224 -19.74 36.47 -13.80
C LEU A 224 -21.09 36.43 -14.52
N PRO A 225 -21.13 36.32 -15.87
CA PRO A 225 -22.38 36.29 -16.63
C PRO A 225 -23.34 35.14 -16.28
N GLY A 226 -22.83 34.00 -15.81
CA GLY A 226 -23.63 32.85 -15.34
C GLY A 226 -24.19 33.03 -13.91
N GLY A 227 -23.93 34.18 -13.29
CA GLY A 227 -24.34 34.51 -11.94
C GLY A 227 -23.35 34.11 -10.86
N GLU A 228 -22.29 33.36 -11.19
CA GLU A 228 -21.25 32.94 -10.25
C GLU A 228 -20.47 34.13 -9.69
N LEU A 229 -19.98 33.97 -8.47
CA LEU A 229 -19.09 34.94 -7.84
C LEU A 229 -17.65 34.45 -7.95
N LEU A 230 -16.80 35.20 -8.65
CA LEU A 230 -15.37 34.96 -8.70
C LEU A 230 -14.66 35.86 -7.68
N LEU A 231 -13.93 35.26 -6.74
CA LEU A 231 -13.05 35.98 -5.83
C LEU A 231 -11.61 35.77 -6.25
N GLU A 232 -10.84 36.85 -6.30
CA GLU A 232 -9.44 36.85 -6.70
C GLU A 232 -8.60 37.55 -5.62
N GLU A 233 -7.39 37.05 -5.36
CA GLU A 233 -6.46 37.70 -4.44
C GLU A 233 -5.99 39.04 -5.05
N SER A 234 -6.32 40.15 -4.38
CA SER A 234 -5.87 41.51 -4.73
C SER A 234 -4.41 41.65 -4.32
N GLY A 235 -3.50 41.82 -5.28
CA GLY A 235 -2.04 41.60 -5.17
C GLY A 235 -1.20 42.46 -4.20
N ALA A 236 -1.70 42.82 -3.01
CA ALA A 236 -1.02 43.68 -2.05
C ALA A 236 -0.38 42.94 -0.84
N LEU A 237 -0.73 41.69 -0.55
CA LEU A 237 -0.02 40.92 0.48
C LEU A 237 1.23 40.26 -0.13
N ARG A 238 2.32 41.03 -0.20
CA ARG A 238 3.68 40.49 -0.43
C ARG A 238 3.93 39.38 0.60
N ARG A 239 3.75 38.12 0.20
CA ARG A 239 4.40 37.02 0.90
C ARG A 239 5.90 37.33 0.90
N PRO A 240 6.61 37.24 2.05
CA PRO A 240 8.06 37.18 2.00
C PRO A 240 8.39 36.07 1.02
N ARG A 241 9.21 36.37 0.01
CA ARG A 241 9.77 35.36 -0.87
C ARG A 241 10.79 34.61 -0.01
N VAL A 242 10.28 33.74 0.88
CA VAL A 242 11.11 32.86 1.71
C VAL A 242 11.97 32.09 0.73
N ALA A 243 13.29 32.14 0.96
CA ALA A 243 14.27 31.57 0.06
C ALA A 243 13.84 30.18 -0.42
N ALA A 244 13.92 29.95 -1.73
CA ALA A 244 13.31 28.84 -2.46
C ALA A 244 13.81 27.41 -2.09
N ALA A 245 14.59 27.27 -1.01
CA ALA A 245 15.27 26.05 -0.63
C ALA A 245 14.71 25.37 0.65
N ALA A 246 13.77 25.96 1.40
CA ALA A 246 13.29 25.36 2.66
C ALA A 246 11.85 25.75 3.06
N ASP A 247 10.95 25.98 2.09
CA ASP A 247 9.54 26.21 2.39
C ASP A 247 8.86 24.90 2.84
N PRO A 248 8.38 24.79 4.10
CA PRO A 248 7.71 23.57 4.59
C PRO A 248 6.52 23.15 3.74
N ALA A 249 5.79 24.11 3.14
CA ALA A 249 4.67 23.80 2.26
C ALA A 249 5.16 23.10 0.97
N ARG A 250 6.31 23.54 0.42
CA ARG A 250 6.89 22.89 -0.77
C ARG A 250 7.48 21.53 -0.44
N ILE A 251 8.12 21.36 0.72
CA ILE A 251 8.58 20.03 1.17
C ILE A 251 7.39 19.07 1.22
N GLU A 252 6.25 19.50 1.75
CA GLU A 252 5.05 18.67 1.82
C GLU A 252 4.43 18.38 0.44
N ILE A 253 4.44 19.35 -0.50
CA ILE A 253 4.00 19.12 -1.88
C ILE A 253 4.87 18.07 -2.57
N PHE A 254 6.19 18.17 -2.45
CA PHE A 254 7.12 17.22 -3.07
C PHE A 254 7.10 15.86 -2.37
N ASN A 255 6.92 15.83 -1.05
CA ASN A 255 6.67 14.61 -0.29
C ASN A 255 5.46 13.84 -0.88
N ASN A 256 4.30 14.50 -0.97
CA ASN A 256 3.09 13.93 -1.57
C ASN A 256 3.26 13.62 -3.07
N LEU A 257 4.19 14.28 -3.77
CA LEU A 257 4.53 13.94 -5.15
C LEU A 257 5.29 12.63 -5.24
N PHE A 258 6.35 12.46 -4.44
CA PHE A 258 7.15 11.24 -4.45
C PHE A 258 6.34 10.02 -3.97
N MET A 259 5.54 10.20 -2.91
CA MET A 259 4.61 9.15 -2.43
C MET A 259 3.60 8.77 -3.52
N HIS A 260 2.99 9.76 -4.17
CA HIS A 260 2.05 9.49 -5.26
C HIS A 260 2.70 8.71 -6.43
N ILE A 261 3.97 8.96 -6.76
CA ILE A 261 4.67 8.18 -7.79
C ILE A 261 4.73 6.70 -7.37
N ALA A 262 5.15 6.42 -6.14
CA ALA A 262 5.23 5.07 -5.60
C ALA A 262 3.86 4.36 -5.54
N GLU A 263 2.81 5.07 -5.12
CA GLU A 263 1.44 4.55 -5.10
C GLU A 263 0.92 4.22 -6.51
N GLN A 264 1.20 5.08 -7.50
CA GLN A 264 0.81 4.81 -8.89
C GLN A 264 1.50 3.56 -9.46
N MET A 265 2.75 3.30 -9.06
CA MET A 265 3.43 2.05 -9.40
C MET A 265 2.73 0.85 -8.76
N GLY A 266 2.38 0.95 -7.46
CA GLY A 266 1.69 -0.10 -6.71
C GLY A 266 0.31 -0.44 -7.29
N GLU A 267 -0.49 0.57 -7.67
CA GLU A 267 -1.79 0.35 -8.32
C GLU A 267 -1.67 -0.38 -9.66
N VAL A 268 -0.62 -0.10 -10.43
CA VAL A 268 -0.31 -0.88 -11.63
C VAL A 268 0.01 -2.32 -11.20
N LEU A 269 1.02 -2.54 -10.37
CA LEU A 269 1.45 -3.88 -9.94
C LEU A 269 0.28 -4.74 -9.43
N LYS A 270 -0.55 -4.20 -8.54
CA LYS A 270 -1.75 -4.87 -8.02
C LYS A 270 -2.71 -5.29 -9.13
N SER A 271 -2.97 -4.40 -10.08
CA SER A 271 -3.92 -4.65 -11.16
C SER A 271 -3.38 -5.54 -12.28
N THR A 272 -2.06 -5.78 -12.31
CA THR A 272 -1.36 -6.48 -13.39
C THR A 272 -0.78 -7.84 -12.99
N ALA A 273 -0.60 -8.10 -11.69
CA ALA A 273 -0.12 -9.38 -11.19
C ALA A 273 -1.14 -10.52 -11.36
N GLN A 274 -0.62 -11.73 -11.50
CA GLN A 274 -1.42 -12.96 -11.63
C GLN A 274 -1.49 -13.76 -10.32
N SER A 275 -0.53 -13.60 -9.39
CA SER A 275 -0.56 -14.32 -8.13
C SER A 275 -1.51 -13.70 -7.09
N VAL A 276 -2.20 -14.58 -6.35
CA VAL A 276 -3.05 -14.20 -5.20
C VAL A 276 -2.25 -13.38 -4.18
N ASN A 277 -0.98 -13.73 -3.95
CA ASN A 277 -0.09 -13.02 -3.02
C ASN A 277 0.07 -11.53 -3.36
N ILE A 278 0.34 -11.20 -4.62
CA ILE A 278 0.56 -9.80 -5.00
C ILE A 278 -0.77 -9.07 -5.12
N ARG A 279 -1.77 -9.71 -5.74
CA ARG A 279 -3.03 -9.05 -6.09
C ARG A 279 -3.98 -8.88 -4.91
N GLU A 280 -4.23 -9.95 -4.18
CA GLU A 280 -5.24 -9.98 -3.11
C GLU A 280 -4.61 -9.64 -1.77
N ARG A 281 -3.44 -10.25 -1.47
CA ARG A 281 -2.75 -10.04 -0.20
C ARG A 281 -1.89 -8.78 -0.14
N LEU A 282 -1.60 -8.17 -1.29
CA LEU A 282 -0.77 -6.97 -1.43
C LEU A 282 0.65 -7.13 -0.90
N ASP A 283 1.23 -8.32 -1.06
CA ASP A 283 2.60 -8.63 -0.65
C ASP A 283 3.63 -8.13 -1.69
N TYR A 284 3.73 -6.82 -1.81
CA TYR A 284 4.67 -6.13 -2.69
C TYR A 284 5.03 -4.75 -2.13
N SER A 285 6.01 -4.07 -2.71
CA SER A 285 6.28 -2.65 -2.47
C SER A 285 6.87 -2.00 -3.70
N CYS A 286 6.57 -0.72 -3.90
CA CYS A 286 7.08 0.08 -5.01
C CYS A 286 7.72 1.34 -4.44
N ALA A 287 8.92 1.67 -4.92
CA ALA A 287 9.71 2.72 -4.34
C ALA A 287 10.48 3.54 -5.37
N LEU A 288 10.73 4.80 -4.98
CA LEU A 288 11.51 5.79 -5.70
C LEU A 288 12.82 6.06 -4.94
N PHE A 289 13.93 6.10 -5.68
CA PHE A 289 15.26 6.31 -5.14
C PHE A 289 15.98 7.45 -5.86
N ASP A 290 16.88 8.10 -5.12
CA ASP A 290 17.79 9.10 -5.67
C ASP A 290 18.91 8.45 -6.53
N ALA A 291 19.81 9.29 -7.07
CA ALA A 291 20.89 8.85 -7.95
C ALA A 291 21.92 7.92 -7.28
N ASP A 292 21.99 7.90 -5.96
CA ASP A 292 22.93 7.10 -5.17
C ASP A 292 22.24 5.83 -4.62
N GLY A 293 20.98 5.60 -4.99
CA GLY A 293 20.17 4.47 -4.53
C GLY A 293 19.56 4.68 -3.16
N GLY A 294 19.52 5.92 -2.66
CA GLY A 294 18.89 6.25 -1.39
C GLY A 294 17.37 6.28 -1.49
N LEU A 295 16.68 5.64 -0.55
CA LEU A 295 15.21 5.57 -0.56
C LEU A 295 14.63 6.97 -0.32
N VAL A 296 13.76 7.42 -1.22
CA VAL A 296 13.07 8.73 -1.14
C VAL A 296 11.61 8.55 -0.72
N ALA A 297 10.91 7.60 -1.34
CA ALA A 297 9.51 7.32 -1.06
C ALA A 297 9.20 5.84 -1.35
N ASN A 298 8.32 5.25 -0.54
CA ASN A 298 7.84 3.87 -0.69
C ASN A 298 6.35 3.83 -0.39
N ALA A 299 5.55 3.19 -1.25
CA ALA A 299 4.15 2.92 -0.96
C ALA A 299 4.03 1.93 0.22
N PRO A 300 3.29 2.27 1.29
CA PRO A 300 3.33 1.53 2.57
C PRO A 300 2.52 0.23 2.50
N HIS A 301 3.09 -0.78 1.87
CA HIS A 301 2.48 -2.11 1.75
C HIS A 301 3.09 -3.09 2.76
N MET A 302 4.37 -3.46 2.61
CA MET A 302 5.06 -4.37 3.55
C MET A 302 6.19 -3.66 4.31
N PRO A 303 6.13 -3.64 5.66
CA PRO A 303 7.16 -2.98 6.44
C PRO A 303 8.57 -3.55 6.30
N VAL A 304 8.74 -4.84 6.02
CA VAL A 304 10.09 -5.43 5.84
C VAL A 304 10.81 -4.99 4.56
N HIS A 305 10.06 -4.52 3.56
CA HIS A 305 10.65 -3.94 2.34
C HIS A 305 11.26 -2.56 2.62
N LEU A 306 10.86 -1.92 3.73
CA LEU A 306 11.36 -0.62 4.15
C LEU A 306 12.83 -0.73 4.53
N GLY A 307 13.69 0.11 3.96
CA GLY A 307 15.13 0.10 4.25
C GLY A 307 15.93 -1.04 3.58
N SER A 308 15.32 -2.19 3.28
CA SER A 308 15.99 -3.29 2.57
C SER A 308 16.11 -3.05 1.06
N MET A 309 15.10 -2.44 0.41
CA MET A 309 15.15 -2.17 -1.03
C MET A 309 16.28 -1.19 -1.44
N GLY A 310 16.66 -0.25 -0.58
CA GLY A 310 17.79 0.66 -0.84
C GLY A 310 19.11 -0.09 -0.99
N ALA A 311 19.34 -1.13 -0.18
CA ALA A 311 20.49 -2.00 -0.31
C ALA A 311 20.48 -2.76 -1.64
N SER A 312 19.31 -3.24 -2.11
CA SER A 312 19.19 -3.88 -3.42
C SER A 312 19.53 -2.95 -4.58
N VAL A 313 19.04 -1.71 -4.55
CA VAL A 313 19.35 -0.71 -5.59
C VAL A 313 20.86 -0.42 -5.60
N ARG A 314 21.47 -0.22 -4.43
CA ARG A 314 22.92 0.00 -4.31
C ARG A 314 23.74 -1.21 -4.78
N ALA A 315 23.28 -2.44 -4.53
CA ALA A 315 23.94 -3.64 -5.04
C ALA A 315 23.94 -3.68 -6.58
N VAL A 316 22.82 -3.31 -7.23
CA VAL A 316 22.77 -3.19 -8.70
C VAL A 316 23.69 -2.09 -9.20
N ILE A 317 23.69 -0.91 -8.57
CA ILE A 317 24.59 0.20 -8.92
C ILE A 317 26.06 -0.23 -8.83
N ALA A 318 26.44 -0.95 -7.77
CA ALA A 318 27.79 -1.44 -7.56
C ALA A 318 28.17 -2.49 -8.61
N ALA A 319 27.32 -3.50 -8.84
CA ALA A 319 27.56 -4.58 -9.78
C ALA A 319 27.61 -4.12 -11.25
N ARG A 320 26.91 -3.02 -11.58
CA ARG A 320 26.80 -2.47 -12.95
C ARG A 320 27.42 -1.09 -13.11
N ARG A 321 28.40 -0.75 -12.25
CA ARG A 321 29.08 0.55 -12.27
C ARG A 321 29.61 0.88 -13.67
N GLY A 322 29.14 1.99 -14.24
CA GLY A 322 29.53 2.44 -15.59
C GLY A 322 28.92 1.65 -16.76
N ARG A 323 28.01 0.69 -16.48
CA ARG A 323 27.38 -0.20 -17.48
C ARG A 323 25.85 -0.20 -17.41
N LEU A 324 25.26 0.77 -16.73
CA LEU A 324 23.81 0.96 -16.71
C LEU A 324 23.39 1.68 -18.01
N GLU A 325 22.36 1.17 -18.67
CA GLU A 325 21.84 1.74 -19.92
C GLU A 325 20.35 2.10 -19.79
N PRO A 326 19.86 3.13 -20.52
CA PRO A 326 18.43 3.44 -20.56
C PRO A 326 17.61 2.27 -21.09
N GLY A 327 16.51 1.93 -20.41
CA GLY A 327 15.60 0.85 -20.81
C GLY A 327 15.98 -0.53 -20.30
N ASP A 328 17.14 -0.69 -19.65
CA ASP A 328 17.52 -1.94 -19.00
C ASP A 328 16.86 -2.08 -17.62
N SER A 329 16.66 -3.31 -17.16
CA SER A 329 16.12 -3.61 -15.82
C SER A 329 16.79 -4.84 -15.25
N TRP A 330 17.05 -4.79 -13.95
CA TRP A 330 17.85 -5.77 -13.22
C TRP A 330 17.02 -6.47 -12.16
N LEU A 331 17.13 -7.79 -12.10
CA LEU A 331 16.44 -8.64 -11.13
C LEU A 331 17.42 -9.14 -10.07
N LEU A 332 17.02 -9.04 -8.80
CA LEU A 332 17.71 -9.66 -7.68
C LEU A 332 16.75 -10.06 -6.55
N ASN A 333 17.11 -11.11 -5.83
CA ASN A 333 16.49 -11.54 -4.57
C ASN A 333 17.54 -12.04 -3.55
N SER A 334 18.84 -11.97 -3.89
CA SER A 334 19.93 -12.41 -3.03
C SER A 334 19.88 -11.70 -1.67
N PRO A 335 19.74 -12.43 -0.55
CA PRO A 335 19.67 -11.83 0.78
C PRO A 335 20.97 -11.14 1.19
N TYR A 336 22.09 -11.60 0.63
CA TYR A 336 23.43 -11.05 0.84
C TYR A 336 23.63 -9.70 0.12
N HIS A 337 22.71 -9.33 -0.77
CA HIS A 337 22.76 -8.10 -1.58
C HIS A 337 21.46 -7.28 -1.45
N GLY A 338 20.89 -7.22 -0.24
CA GLY A 338 19.72 -6.40 0.08
C GLY A 338 18.36 -7.08 -0.10
N GLY A 339 18.34 -8.34 -0.54
CA GLY A 339 17.15 -9.19 -0.47
C GLY A 339 16.74 -9.47 0.98
N THR A 340 15.46 -9.80 1.16
CA THR A 340 14.86 -10.14 2.46
C THR A 340 14.80 -11.65 2.65
N HIS A 341 14.29 -12.35 1.64
CA HIS A 341 14.38 -13.80 1.43
C HIS A 341 14.22 -14.06 -0.08
N LEU A 342 14.36 -15.30 -0.54
CA LEU A 342 14.34 -15.58 -1.99
C LEU A 342 12.99 -15.28 -2.67
N PRO A 343 11.80 -15.57 -2.09
CA PRO A 343 10.52 -15.26 -2.73
C PRO A 343 10.32 -13.77 -3.05
N ASP A 344 10.96 -12.87 -2.31
CA ASP A 344 10.88 -11.42 -2.55
C ASP A 344 11.80 -10.99 -3.68
N MET A 345 11.29 -11.04 -4.91
CA MET A 345 12.03 -10.67 -6.11
C MET A 345 11.95 -9.15 -6.35
N THR A 346 13.11 -8.51 -6.48
CA THR A 346 13.24 -7.06 -6.69
C THR A 346 13.65 -6.76 -8.12
N VAL A 347 12.87 -5.93 -8.82
CA VAL A 347 13.20 -5.40 -10.14
C VAL A 347 13.61 -3.94 -10.01
N VAL A 348 14.85 -3.62 -10.39
CA VAL A 348 15.45 -2.28 -10.33
C VAL A 348 15.63 -1.73 -11.74
N THR A 349 15.10 -0.53 -11.99
CA THR A 349 15.19 0.14 -13.29
C THR A 349 15.84 1.53 -13.14
N PRO A 350 17.02 1.78 -13.75
CA PRO A 350 17.65 3.10 -13.76
C PRO A 350 16.86 4.09 -14.61
N VAL A 351 16.71 5.33 -14.13
CA VAL A 351 15.98 6.40 -14.82
C VAL A 351 16.95 7.48 -15.29
N PHE A 352 17.06 7.61 -16.61
CA PHE A 352 17.89 8.61 -17.28
C PHE A 352 17.06 9.84 -17.63
N MET A 353 17.65 11.03 -17.50
CA MET A 353 16.98 12.29 -17.80
C MET A 353 17.76 13.05 -18.88
N GLY A 354 17.21 13.15 -20.09
CA GLY A 354 17.87 13.74 -21.25
C GLY A 354 19.08 12.93 -21.73
N ALA A 355 20.04 13.58 -22.39
CA ALA A 355 21.25 12.94 -22.94
C ALA A 355 22.36 12.64 -21.90
N ARG A 356 21.99 12.40 -20.63
CA ARG A 356 22.97 12.22 -19.53
C ARG A 356 23.57 10.82 -19.54
N ALA A 357 24.86 10.74 -19.19
CA ALA A 357 25.60 9.48 -19.11
C ALA A 357 25.33 8.65 -17.83
N ARG A 358 24.63 9.21 -16.84
CA ARG A 358 24.29 8.52 -15.58
C ARG A 358 22.82 8.69 -15.21
N PRO A 359 22.19 7.68 -14.59
CA PRO A 359 20.83 7.83 -14.07
C PRO A 359 20.78 8.91 -12.99
N ARG A 360 19.62 9.56 -12.87
CA ARG A 360 19.35 10.56 -11.82
C ARG A 360 18.39 10.05 -10.76
N PHE A 361 17.66 8.99 -11.07
CA PHE A 361 16.74 8.33 -10.19
C PHE A 361 16.79 6.83 -10.46
N PHE A 362 16.27 6.05 -9.53
CA PHE A 362 15.92 4.65 -9.76
C PHE A 362 14.49 4.44 -9.30
N VAL A 363 13.80 3.53 -9.98
CA VAL A 363 12.54 2.96 -9.49
C VAL A 363 12.77 1.49 -9.23
N ALA A 364 12.14 0.97 -8.19
CA ALA A 364 12.14 -0.46 -7.95
C ALA A 364 10.80 -0.95 -7.43
N SER A 365 10.48 -2.18 -7.81
CA SER A 365 9.35 -2.94 -7.29
C SER A 365 9.88 -4.23 -6.69
N ARG A 366 9.44 -4.57 -5.49
CA ARG A 366 9.68 -5.87 -4.84
C ARG A 366 8.34 -6.55 -4.65
N ALA A 367 8.25 -7.84 -4.95
CA ALA A 367 7.02 -8.59 -4.80
C ALA A 367 7.32 -10.02 -4.37
N HIS A 368 6.45 -10.57 -3.52
CA HIS A 368 6.56 -11.94 -3.06
C HIS A 368 5.96 -12.89 -4.09
N HIS A 369 6.82 -13.70 -4.72
CA HIS A 369 6.39 -14.75 -5.63
C HIS A 369 6.04 -16.02 -4.84
N ALA A 370 4.85 -16.57 -5.06
CA ALA A 370 4.33 -17.69 -4.27
C ALA A 370 5.23 -18.94 -4.32
N ASP A 371 5.93 -19.21 -5.42
CA ASP A 371 6.90 -20.30 -5.51
C ASP A 371 7.97 -19.95 -6.55
N ILE A 372 9.24 -20.04 -6.17
CA ILE A 372 10.42 -19.85 -7.02
C ILE A 372 11.36 -21.07 -6.95
N GLY A 373 10.81 -22.22 -6.53
CA GLY A 373 11.55 -23.47 -6.31
C GLY A 373 11.82 -23.76 -4.83
N GLY A 374 12.79 -24.63 -4.57
CA GLY A 374 13.14 -25.05 -3.21
C GLY A 374 12.43 -26.33 -2.75
N MET A 375 12.87 -26.85 -1.61
CA MET A 375 12.52 -28.20 -1.12
C MET A 375 11.03 -28.41 -0.87
N THR A 376 10.29 -27.35 -0.53
CA THR A 376 8.84 -27.40 -0.28
C THR A 376 8.10 -26.47 -1.24
N PRO A 377 6.84 -26.79 -1.58
CA PRO A 377 5.95 -25.81 -2.21
C PRO A 377 5.90 -24.52 -1.40
N GLY A 378 5.86 -23.37 -2.09
CA GLY A 378 5.77 -22.08 -1.42
C GLY A 378 7.13 -21.39 -1.18
N SER A 379 8.25 -22.06 -1.46
CA SER A 379 9.62 -21.54 -1.23
C SER A 379 9.91 -21.10 0.21
N MET A 380 9.19 -21.67 1.17
CA MET A 380 9.36 -21.45 2.62
C MET A 380 9.64 -22.79 3.35
N PRO A 381 10.74 -23.49 3.02
CA PRO A 381 11.05 -24.77 3.65
C PRO A 381 11.33 -24.59 5.14
N PRO A 382 10.66 -25.33 6.05
CA PRO A 382 10.71 -25.06 7.49
C PRO A 382 12.04 -25.47 8.14
N PHE A 383 12.87 -26.25 7.45
CA PHE A 383 14.11 -26.83 7.96
C PHE A 383 15.30 -26.62 7.03
N SER A 384 15.25 -25.62 6.13
CA SER A 384 16.41 -25.29 5.29
C SER A 384 17.61 -24.88 6.16
N ARG A 385 18.80 -25.26 5.69
CA ARG A 385 20.11 -24.99 6.29
C ARG A 385 20.99 -24.19 5.34
N THR A 386 20.84 -24.39 4.04
CA THR A 386 21.54 -23.61 3.01
C THR A 386 20.57 -22.92 2.08
N ILE A 387 21.01 -21.81 1.47
CA ILE A 387 20.17 -20.97 0.63
C ILE A 387 19.66 -21.67 -0.63
N GLU A 388 20.40 -22.67 -1.14
CA GLU A 388 20.03 -23.46 -2.31
C GLU A 388 18.77 -24.32 -2.07
N GLU A 389 18.46 -24.63 -0.81
CA GLU A 389 17.26 -25.38 -0.42
C GLU A 389 15.99 -24.52 -0.50
N GLU A 390 16.13 -23.18 -0.56
CA GLU A 390 15.03 -22.22 -0.47
C GLU A 390 14.48 -21.78 -1.84
N GLY A 391 15.22 -21.98 -2.93
CA GLY A 391 14.76 -21.69 -4.29
C GLY A 391 15.80 -20.98 -5.17
N ALA A 392 15.32 -20.40 -6.27
CA ALA A 392 16.17 -19.72 -7.24
C ALA A 392 16.77 -18.41 -6.68
N LEU A 393 18.09 -18.26 -6.77
CA LEU A 393 18.83 -17.08 -6.32
C LEU A 393 19.30 -16.23 -7.52
N PHE A 394 19.02 -14.94 -7.47
CA PHE A 394 19.41 -13.92 -8.43
C PHE A 394 20.19 -12.81 -7.71
N GLU A 395 21.44 -12.58 -8.10
CA GLU A 395 22.26 -11.50 -7.55
C GLU A 395 22.10 -10.19 -8.32
N CYS A 396 22.15 -10.24 -9.65
CA CYS A 396 21.99 -9.09 -10.54
C CYS A 396 21.73 -9.56 -11.98
N PHE A 397 20.61 -10.27 -12.19
CA PHE A 397 20.22 -10.81 -13.48
C PHE A 397 19.72 -9.70 -14.40
N ALA A 398 20.21 -9.64 -15.64
CA ALA A 398 19.70 -8.72 -16.66
C ALA A 398 18.31 -9.20 -17.10
N LEU A 399 17.24 -8.67 -16.49
CA LEU A 399 15.87 -9.03 -16.81
C LEU A 399 15.46 -8.43 -18.15
N VAL A 400 15.77 -7.16 -18.36
CA VAL A 400 15.61 -6.46 -19.64
C VAL A 400 16.97 -5.93 -20.07
N SER A 401 17.35 -6.19 -21.33
CA SER A 401 18.56 -5.66 -21.95
C SER A 401 18.26 -5.15 -23.34
N GLY A 402 18.64 -3.91 -23.64
CA GLY A 402 18.32 -3.25 -24.91
C GLY A 402 16.81 -3.14 -25.15
N GLY A 403 16.04 -2.93 -24.08
CA GLY A 403 14.57 -2.85 -24.12
C GLY A 403 13.85 -4.18 -24.39
N LYS A 404 14.57 -5.32 -24.41
CA LYS A 404 14.00 -6.65 -24.63
C LYS A 404 14.05 -7.51 -23.37
N LEU A 405 12.91 -8.11 -23.01
CA LEU A 405 12.82 -9.07 -21.91
C LEU A 405 13.61 -10.33 -22.23
N ARG A 406 14.53 -10.74 -21.34
CA ARG A 406 15.34 -11.96 -21.48
C ARG A 406 14.61 -13.19 -20.92
N GLU A 407 13.40 -13.43 -21.42
CA GLU A 407 12.49 -14.45 -20.88
C GLU A 407 13.06 -15.86 -20.94
N SER A 408 13.69 -16.26 -22.04
CA SER A 408 14.29 -17.59 -22.16
C SER A 408 15.38 -17.84 -21.10
N GLY A 409 16.23 -16.83 -20.87
CA GLY A 409 17.27 -16.89 -19.83
C GLY A 409 16.68 -16.93 -18.42
N LEU A 410 15.61 -16.17 -18.17
CA LEU A 410 14.89 -16.17 -16.89
C LEU A 410 14.27 -17.55 -16.62
N ARG A 411 13.58 -18.14 -17.60
CA ARG A 411 12.99 -19.48 -17.47
C ARG A 411 14.06 -20.55 -17.23
N ALA A 412 15.20 -20.46 -17.93
CA ALA A 412 16.32 -21.35 -17.69
C ALA A 412 16.88 -21.22 -16.26
N ALA A 413 16.98 -20.00 -15.73
CA ALA A 413 17.43 -19.77 -14.36
C ALA A 413 16.42 -20.29 -13.31
N LEU A 414 15.12 -20.11 -13.52
CA LEU A 414 14.07 -20.65 -12.65
C LEU A 414 13.98 -22.20 -12.69
N ALA A 415 14.39 -22.80 -13.82
CA ALA A 415 14.45 -24.25 -13.99
C ALA A 415 15.81 -24.85 -13.59
N ALA A 416 16.76 -24.03 -13.13
CA ALA A 416 18.09 -24.48 -12.74
C ALA A 416 18.10 -24.98 -11.28
N GLY A 417 19.09 -25.80 -10.97
CA GLY A 417 19.30 -26.34 -9.63
C GLY A 417 18.47 -27.59 -9.32
N PRO A 418 18.61 -28.14 -8.10
CA PRO A 418 17.97 -29.39 -7.69
C PRO A 418 16.45 -29.27 -7.46
N TRP A 419 15.96 -28.08 -7.14
CA TRP A 419 14.53 -27.83 -6.87
C TRP A 419 14.03 -26.64 -7.71
N PRO A 420 13.67 -26.86 -8.98
CA PRO A 420 13.24 -25.79 -9.87
C PRO A 420 11.90 -25.19 -9.44
N ALA A 421 11.62 -23.98 -9.91
CA ALA A 421 10.32 -23.33 -9.71
C ALA A 421 9.18 -24.20 -10.28
N ARG A 422 8.11 -24.36 -9.50
CA ARG A 422 6.96 -25.19 -9.88
C ARG A 422 6.07 -24.51 -10.92
N LYS A 423 6.00 -23.17 -10.90
CA LYS A 423 5.20 -22.35 -11.82
C LYS A 423 5.98 -21.20 -12.48
N PRO A 424 7.03 -21.48 -13.27
CA PRO A 424 7.83 -20.45 -13.91
C PRO A 424 7.03 -19.51 -14.82
N GLY A 425 5.88 -19.96 -15.37
CA GLY A 425 4.95 -19.10 -16.10
C GLY A 425 4.38 -17.95 -15.26
N GLN A 426 3.92 -18.25 -14.04
CA GLN A 426 3.41 -17.25 -13.10
C GLN A 426 4.53 -16.31 -12.63
N ASN A 427 5.73 -16.83 -12.36
CA ASN A 427 6.87 -15.97 -12.03
C ASN A 427 7.17 -14.95 -13.15
N VAL A 428 7.18 -15.39 -14.41
CA VAL A 428 7.38 -14.49 -15.56
C VAL A 428 6.27 -13.45 -15.66
N ALA A 429 5.00 -13.83 -15.43
CA ALA A 429 3.89 -12.90 -15.49
C ALA A 429 3.97 -11.83 -14.39
N ASP A 430 4.25 -12.22 -13.15
CA ASP A 430 4.43 -11.29 -12.03
C ASP A 430 5.66 -10.37 -12.22
N LEU A 431 6.75 -10.89 -12.81
CA LEU A 431 7.90 -10.06 -13.19
C LEU A 431 7.56 -9.05 -14.30
N ARG A 432 6.67 -9.39 -15.23
CA ARG A 432 6.14 -8.42 -16.22
C ARG A 432 5.27 -7.36 -15.54
N ALA A 433 4.47 -7.74 -14.54
CA ALA A 433 3.69 -6.81 -13.73
C ALA A 433 4.59 -5.81 -12.99
N GLN A 434 5.70 -6.28 -12.42
CA GLN A 434 6.74 -5.45 -11.81
C GLN A 434 7.41 -4.49 -12.81
N LEU A 435 7.76 -4.96 -14.02
CA LEU A 435 8.27 -4.09 -15.09
C LEU A 435 7.27 -3.00 -15.49
N ALA A 436 5.98 -3.33 -15.57
CA ALA A 436 4.92 -2.36 -15.85
C ALA A 436 4.80 -1.30 -14.74
N ALA A 437 4.92 -1.71 -13.48
CA ALA A 437 4.95 -0.81 -12.34
C ALA A 437 6.16 0.14 -12.42
N ASN A 438 7.36 -0.37 -12.70
CA ASN A 438 8.55 0.48 -12.89
C ASN A 438 8.39 1.45 -14.07
N ALA A 439 7.84 1.00 -15.20
CA ALA A 439 7.55 1.88 -16.34
C ALA A 439 6.57 3.01 -15.98
N ARG A 440 5.56 2.72 -15.15
CA ARG A 440 4.64 3.74 -14.61
C ARG A 440 5.38 4.77 -13.75
N GLY A 441 6.29 4.31 -12.88
CA GLY A 441 7.13 5.18 -12.06
C GLY A 441 7.99 6.12 -12.90
N ILE A 442 8.62 5.60 -13.96
CA ILE A 442 9.42 6.40 -14.91
C ILE A 442 8.55 7.49 -15.55
N ALA A 443 7.40 7.14 -16.12
CA ALA A 443 6.51 8.11 -16.77
C ALA A 443 6.06 9.22 -15.82
N GLU A 444 5.82 8.89 -14.55
CA GLU A 444 5.42 9.84 -13.51
C GLU A 444 6.58 10.75 -13.07
N ILE A 445 7.80 10.22 -12.97
CA ILE A 445 9.01 11.03 -12.74
C ILE A 445 9.25 11.99 -13.90
N GLU A 446 9.15 11.52 -15.14
CA GLU A 446 9.33 12.38 -16.32
C GLU A 446 8.28 13.50 -16.35
N ARG A 447 7.03 13.18 -16.03
CA ARG A 447 5.95 14.18 -15.90
C ARG A 447 6.26 15.20 -14.82
N ALA A 448 6.74 14.75 -13.66
CA ALA A 448 7.15 15.63 -12.56
C ALA A 448 8.33 16.52 -12.95
N VAL A 449 9.35 15.98 -13.63
CA VAL A 449 10.51 16.76 -14.08
C VAL A 449 10.14 17.77 -15.16
N ARG A 450 9.28 17.42 -16.12
CA ARG A 450 8.77 18.39 -17.12
C ARG A 450 8.09 19.59 -16.47
N ARG A 451 7.42 19.38 -15.33
CA ARG A 451 6.68 20.43 -14.62
C ARG A 451 7.55 21.24 -13.67
N HIS A 452 8.37 20.58 -12.86
CA HIS A 452 9.08 21.21 -11.74
C HIS A 452 10.57 21.47 -12.01
N GLY A 453 11.12 20.87 -13.07
CA GLY A 453 12.55 20.90 -13.36
C GLY A 453 13.34 19.84 -12.59
N LEU A 454 14.42 19.36 -13.20
CA LEU A 454 15.25 18.29 -12.65
C LEU A 454 15.96 18.71 -11.36
N ASP A 455 16.52 19.93 -11.33
CA ASP A 455 17.29 20.40 -10.18
C ASP A 455 16.40 20.58 -8.95
N ALA A 456 15.18 21.07 -9.14
CA ALA A 456 14.19 21.15 -8.06
C ALA A 456 13.82 19.75 -7.55
N MET A 457 13.53 18.80 -8.45
CA MET A 457 13.25 17.41 -8.06
C MET A 457 14.38 16.82 -7.20
N CYS A 458 15.63 16.93 -7.63
CA CYS A 458 16.78 16.44 -6.86
C CYS A 458 16.96 17.16 -5.52
N ALA A 459 16.76 18.48 -5.46
CA ALA A 459 16.88 19.26 -4.22
C ALA A 459 15.80 18.87 -3.20
N TYR A 460 14.53 18.75 -3.64
CA TYR A 460 13.43 18.40 -2.74
C TYR A 460 13.48 16.95 -2.27
N MET A 461 14.06 16.01 -3.04
CA MET A 461 14.33 14.66 -2.53
C MET A 461 15.22 14.68 -1.29
N ARG A 462 16.31 15.48 -1.33
CA ARG A 462 17.22 15.65 -0.19
C ARG A 462 16.52 16.31 1.00
N LEU A 463 15.78 17.39 0.75
CA LEU A 463 15.04 18.09 1.82
C LEU A 463 13.98 17.20 2.49
N VAL A 464 13.34 16.30 1.73
CA VAL A 464 12.38 15.32 2.28
C VAL A 464 13.09 14.29 3.17
N GLN A 465 14.29 13.83 2.78
CA GLN A 465 15.12 12.95 3.62
C GLN A 465 15.63 13.68 4.88
N ASP A 466 16.11 14.93 4.74
CA ASP A 466 16.58 15.75 5.86
C ASP A 466 15.45 16.02 6.88
N ASN A 467 14.23 16.26 6.39
CA ASN A 467 13.05 16.41 7.26
C ASN A 467 12.72 15.11 8.02
N ALA A 468 12.88 13.95 7.38
CA ALA A 468 12.70 12.65 8.05
C ALA A 468 13.77 12.45 9.15
N ALA A 469 15.04 12.75 8.86
CA ALA A 469 16.12 12.72 9.85
C ALA A 469 15.82 13.65 11.03
N HIS A 470 15.38 14.88 10.77
CA HIS A 470 14.99 15.83 11.81
C HIS A 470 13.83 15.30 12.68
N SER A 471 12.86 14.60 12.07
CA SER A 471 11.75 13.98 12.79
C SER A 471 12.22 12.93 13.79
N VAL A 472 13.10 12.02 13.35
CA VAL A 472 13.66 10.97 14.20
C VAL A 472 14.52 11.57 15.32
N ARG A 473 15.34 12.60 15.04
CA ARG A 473 16.12 13.33 16.06
C ARG A 473 15.25 13.89 17.18
N ASN A 474 14.06 14.39 16.86
CA ASN A 474 13.13 14.90 17.85
C ASN A 474 12.49 13.78 18.69
N ALA A 475 12.20 12.63 18.08
CA ALA A 475 11.70 11.46 18.80
C ALA A 475 12.76 10.88 19.75
N ILE A 476 14.02 10.74 19.28
CA ILE A 476 15.17 10.28 20.09
C ILE A 476 15.31 11.06 21.39
N GLY A 477 15.10 12.39 21.36
CA GLY A 477 15.20 13.24 22.54
C GLY A 477 14.24 12.90 23.68
N ARG A 478 13.20 12.08 23.43
CA ARG A 478 12.21 11.66 24.43
C ARG A 478 12.42 10.23 24.94
N LEU A 479 13.30 9.46 24.29
CA LEU A 479 13.54 8.06 24.63
C LEU A 479 14.41 7.93 25.89
N GLN A 480 14.30 6.79 26.54
CA GLN A 480 15.25 6.35 27.57
C GLN A 480 16.17 5.28 26.99
N PRO A 481 17.45 5.24 27.42
CA PRO A 481 18.32 4.14 27.07
C PRO A 481 17.85 2.85 27.75
N GLY A 482 18.14 1.71 27.15
CA GLY A 482 17.76 0.43 27.71
C GLY A 482 18.34 -0.75 26.94
N SER A 483 18.12 -1.95 27.45
CA SER A 483 18.60 -3.18 26.84
C SER A 483 17.61 -4.31 27.03
N PHE A 484 17.54 -5.21 26.06
CA PHE A 484 16.67 -6.37 26.12
C PHE A 484 17.36 -7.61 25.57
N ARG A 485 17.02 -8.77 26.14
CA ARG A 485 17.47 -10.08 25.71
C ARG A 485 16.24 -10.91 25.40
N TYR A 486 16.00 -11.15 24.13
CA TYR A 486 14.81 -11.80 23.62
C TYR A 486 15.09 -13.28 23.28
N PRO A 487 14.54 -14.24 24.04
CA PRO A 487 14.68 -15.67 23.73
C PRO A 487 13.69 -16.10 22.64
N MET A 488 14.15 -16.95 21.72
CA MET A 488 13.34 -17.54 20.64
C MET A 488 13.00 -19.02 20.92
N ASP A 489 12.02 -19.57 20.20
CA ASP A 489 11.57 -20.95 20.39
C ASP A 489 12.62 -22.00 20.04
N ASP A 490 13.53 -21.69 19.12
CA ASP A 490 14.65 -22.55 18.71
C ASP A 490 15.85 -22.47 19.67
N GLY A 491 15.78 -21.63 20.70
CA GLY A 491 16.84 -21.43 21.70
C GLY A 491 17.84 -20.34 21.34
N GLN A 492 17.68 -19.67 20.20
CA GLN A 492 18.48 -18.50 19.86
C GLN A 492 18.09 -17.29 20.72
N LEU A 493 18.98 -16.29 20.73
CA LEU A 493 18.79 -15.06 21.48
C LEU A 493 19.11 -13.84 20.62
N ILE A 494 18.20 -12.88 20.62
CA ILE A 494 18.46 -11.52 20.12
C ILE A 494 18.77 -10.63 21.33
N ALA A 495 19.95 -10.04 21.36
CA ALA A 495 20.32 -9.06 22.36
C ALA A 495 20.40 -7.69 21.71
N VAL A 496 19.79 -6.68 22.32
CA VAL A 496 19.87 -5.30 21.83
C VAL A 496 20.06 -4.33 22.99
N ARG A 497 20.93 -3.35 22.80
CA ARG A 497 21.09 -2.18 23.66
C ARG A 497 20.86 -0.92 22.83
N VAL A 498 20.03 -0.02 23.33
CA VAL A 498 19.80 1.29 22.73
C VAL A 498 20.40 2.35 23.65
N ASP A 499 21.48 2.98 23.19
CA ASP A 499 22.14 4.10 23.86
C ASP A 499 21.65 5.42 23.24
N ILE A 500 21.34 6.43 24.07
CA ILE A 500 20.80 7.72 23.61
C ILE A 500 21.79 8.86 23.90
N ASP A 501 22.30 9.48 22.84
CA ASP A 501 23.06 10.73 22.91
C ASP A 501 22.09 11.92 22.76
N ARG A 502 21.72 12.52 23.89
CA ARG A 502 20.77 13.64 23.93
C ARG A 502 21.34 14.93 23.33
N GLU A 503 22.65 15.15 23.43
CA GLU A 503 23.29 16.37 22.92
C GLU A 503 23.32 16.36 21.39
N ARG A 504 23.74 15.25 20.79
CA ARG A 504 23.78 15.08 19.34
C ARG A 504 22.44 14.65 18.76
N ARG A 505 21.46 14.32 19.61
CA ARG A 505 20.16 13.73 19.24
C ARG A 505 20.35 12.53 18.32
N ARG A 506 21.21 11.60 18.75
CA ARG A 506 21.53 10.34 18.04
C ARG A 506 21.24 9.15 18.95
N ALA A 507 20.90 8.02 18.34
CA ALA A 507 20.74 6.77 19.06
C ALA A 507 21.70 5.73 18.48
N ARG A 508 22.37 4.98 19.35
CA ARG A 508 23.19 3.85 18.96
C ARG A 508 22.46 2.56 19.32
N VAL A 509 22.16 1.75 18.31
CA VAL A 509 21.44 0.48 18.43
C VAL A 509 22.45 -0.64 18.23
N ASP A 510 22.77 -1.34 19.31
CA ASP A 510 23.84 -2.33 19.36
C ASP A 510 23.28 -3.73 19.62
N PHE A 511 23.47 -4.62 18.65
CA PHE A 511 23.03 -6.01 18.68
C PHE A 511 24.12 -6.97 19.18
N THR A 512 25.21 -6.46 19.76
CA THR A 512 26.28 -7.29 20.35
C THR A 512 25.73 -8.22 21.43
N GLY A 513 26.08 -9.50 21.34
CA GLY A 513 25.58 -10.56 22.22
C GLY A 513 24.35 -11.30 21.68
N THR A 514 23.87 -10.93 20.49
CA THR A 514 22.97 -11.76 19.67
C THR A 514 23.68 -13.04 19.25
N SER A 515 22.95 -14.15 19.17
CA SER A 515 23.45 -15.45 18.73
C SER A 515 24.24 -15.40 17.41
N PRO A 516 25.22 -16.31 17.22
CA PRO A 516 25.85 -16.51 15.92
C PRO A 516 24.83 -17.03 14.87
N GLU A 517 25.16 -16.91 13.59
CA GLU A 517 24.42 -17.61 12.54
C GLU A 517 24.45 -19.13 12.78
N GLY A 518 23.38 -19.83 12.40
CA GLY A 518 23.22 -21.27 12.63
C GLY A 518 22.84 -22.05 11.37
N ALA A 519 22.96 -23.37 11.44
CA ALA A 519 22.54 -24.31 10.39
C ALA A 519 21.00 -24.52 10.41
N HIS A 520 20.27 -23.42 10.25
CA HIS A 520 18.81 -23.30 10.21
C HIS A 520 18.46 -22.07 9.35
N ASN A 521 17.18 -21.79 9.16
CA ASN A 521 16.71 -20.70 8.30
C ASN A 521 16.23 -19.44 9.06
N PHE A 522 16.34 -19.41 10.38
CA PHE A 522 16.04 -18.22 11.21
C PHE A 522 17.09 -17.10 11.08
N ASN A 523 18.11 -17.24 10.22
CA ASN A 523 19.06 -16.18 10.00
C ASN A 523 18.40 -15.02 9.26
N ALA A 524 18.37 -13.83 9.86
CA ALA A 524 17.83 -12.62 9.27
C ALA A 524 18.94 -11.82 8.58
N PRO A 525 18.84 -11.52 7.27
CA PRO A 525 19.79 -10.66 6.59
C PRO A 525 19.92 -9.29 7.27
N ARG A 526 21.10 -8.67 7.19
CA ARG A 526 21.34 -7.31 7.70
C ARG A 526 20.32 -6.29 7.22
N ALA A 527 19.83 -6.45 5.99
CA ALA A 527 18.79 -5.61 5.41
C ALA A 527 17.46 -5.73 6.18
N VAL A 528 17.09 -6.93 6.65
CA VAL A 528 15.92 -7.17 7.51
C VAL A 528 16.10 -6.52 8.88
N CYS A 529 17.26 -6.68 9.51
CA CYS A 529 17.53 -6.03 10.80
C CYS A 529 17.47 -4.49 10.69
N THR A 530 18.02 -3.93 9.61
CA THR A 530 17.96 -2.49 9.34
C THR A 530 16.52 -2.02 9.12
N ALA A 531 15.71 -2.81 8.42
CA ALA A 531 14.28 -2.56 8.22
C ALA A 531 13.50 -2.53 9.54
N ALA A 532 13.76 -3.48 10.43
CA ALA A 532 13.14 -3.55 11.75
C ALA A 532 13.47 -2.31 12.61
N VAL A 533 14.73 -1.87 12.59
CA VAL A 533 15.13 -0.64 13.29
C VAL A 533 14.44 0.59 12.68
N LEU A 534 14.46 0.72 11.35
CA LEU A 534 13.77 1.80 10.64
C LEU A 534 12.28 1.85 10.99
N TYR A 535 11.61 0.70 11.02
CA TYR A 535 10.21 0.56 11.39
C TYR A 535 9.96 1.07 12.81
N VAL A 536 10.71 0.58 13.82
CA VAL A 536 10.55 0.99 15.22
C VAL A 536 10.75 2.50 15.36
N PHE A 537 11.82 3.08 14.82
CA PHE A 537 12.02 4.52 14.96
C PHE A 537 10.99 5.36 14.20
N ARG A 538 10.36 4.81 13.15
CA ARG A 538 9.25 5.48 12.48
C ARG A 538 7.96 5.47 13.28
N THR A 539 7.62 4.37 13.94
CA THR A 539 6.37 4.27 14.73
C THR A 539 6.37 5.20 15.94
N LEU A 540 7.55 5.56 16.45
CA LEU A 540 7.73 6.56 17.52
C LEU A 540 7.41 8.01 17.08
N ILE A 541 7.09 8.23 15.80
CA ILE A 541 6.82 9.55 15.24
C ILE A 541 5.33 9.70 14.99
N GLU A 542 4.66 10.45 15.87
CA GLU A 542 3.23 10.79 15.85
C GLU A 542 2.86 11.85 14.79
N ARG A 543 3.44 11.76 13.60
CA ARG A 543 3.09 12.60 12.45
C ARG A 543 3.25 11.85 11.13
N PRO A 544 2.49 12.22 10.08
CA PRO A 544 2.62 11.62 8.77
C PRO A 544 3.89 12.11 8.07
N ILE A 545 5.05 11.53 8.42
CA ILE A 545 6.27 11.68 7.61
C ILE A 545 6.38 10.50 6.65
N PRO A 546 6.92 10.70 5.43
CA PRO A 546 7.26 9.61 4.54
C PRO A 546 8.32 8.75 5.21
N LEU A 547 8.22 7.45 5.00
CA LEU A 547 9.31 6.58 5.39
C LEU A 547 10.36 6.54 4.28
N ASN A 548 11.54 7.05 4.61
CA ASN A 548 12.68 7.12 3.70
C ASN A 548 13.98 6.89 4.46
N GLU A 549 15.11 6.82 3.75
CA GLU A 549 16.40 6.50 4.36
C GLU A 549 16.91 7.61 5.30
N GLY A 550 16.37 8.83 5.21
CA GLY A 550 16.67 9.91 6.15
C GLY A 550 16.34 9.55 7.60
N CYS A 551 15.37 8.67 7.84
CA CYS A 551 15.07 8.17 9.18
C CYS A 551 16.23 7.38 9.83
N LEU A 552 17.14 6.81 9.03
CA LEU A 552 18.31 6.07 9.53
C LEU A 552 19.50 6.98 9.85
N GLU A 553 19.57 8.18 9.28
CA GLU A 553 20.72 9.10 9.47
C GLU A 553 21.08 9.39 10.94
N PRO A 554 20.12 9.61 11.87
CA PRO A 554 20.46 9.85 13.27
C PRO A 554 20.72 8.56 14.08
N LEU A 555 20.72 7.39 13.42
CA LEU A 555 20.90 6.09 14.06
C LEU A 555 22.27 5.51 13.70
N GLU A 556 23.01 5.06 14.71
CA GLU A 556 24.21 4.23 14.54
C GLU A 556 23.83 2.77 14.78
N LEU A 557 23.96 1.91 13.76
CA LEU A 557 23.61 0.49 13.87
C LEU A 557 24.87 -0.36 14.01
N VAL A 558 24.93 -1.15 15.07
CA VAL A 558 25.99 -2.13 15.30
C VAL A 558 25.37 -3.52 15.26
N ILE A 559 25.57 -4.21 14.14
CA ILE A 559 25.13 -5.59 13.92
C ILE A 559 26.39 -6.43 13.71
N PRO A 560 26.73 -7.37 14.61
CA PRO A 560 27.94 -8.16 14.50
C PRO A 560 27.95 -9.03 13.22
N PRO A 561 29.01 -9.01 12.40
CA PRO A 561 29.13 -9.89 11.24
C PRO A 561 29.12 -11.38 11.62
N GLY A 562 28.42 -12.22 10.86
CA GLY A 562 28.27 -13.65 11.16
C GLY A 562 27.38 -13.95 12.37
N SER A 563 26.60 -12.95 12.84
CA SER A 563 25.51 -13.18 13.78
C SER A 563 24.24 -13.64 13.07
N LEU A 564 23.24 -14.06 13.84
CA LEU A 564 21.88 -14.34 13.39
C LEU A 564 21.29 -13.20 12.53
N LEU A 565 21.75 -11.96 12.72
CA LEU A 565 21.24 -10.75 12.08
C LEU A 565 22.14 -10.20 10.94
N ASP A 566 23.26 -10.88 10.65
CA ASP A 566 24.13 -10.59 9.52
C ASP A 566 24.80 -11.88 9.00
N PRO A 567 23.99 -12.84 8.50
CA PRO A 567 24.48 -14.12 8.05
C PRO A 567 25.30 -14.02 6.75
N ARG A 568 26.22 -14.96 6.59
CA ARG A 568 27.11 -15.08 5.43
C ARG A 568 26.60 -16.16 4.46
N PRO A 569 26.89 -16.05 3.16
CA PRO A 569 26.66 -17.15 2.24
C PRO A 569 27.34 -18.45 2.72
N PRO A 570 26.70 -19.62 2.59
CA PRO A 570 25.40 -19.90 1.97
C PRO A 570 24.25 -20.08 2.99
N ALA A 571 24.25 -19.37 4.12
CA ALA A 571 23.23 -19.56 5.17
C ALA A 571 21.79 -19.36 4.65
N ALA A 572 20.89 -20.27 5.04
CA ALA A 572 19.45 -20.19 4.81
C ALA A 572 18.80 -19.04 5.60
N VAL A 573 17.75 -18.40 5.03
CA VAL A 573 17.14 -17.18 5.57
C VAL A 573 15.62 -17.12 5.53
N ALA A 574 14.93 -18.17 5.06
CA ALA A 574 13.47 -18.15 4.86
C ALA A 574 12.69 -17.69 6.11
N ALA A 575 13.01 -18.22 7.30
CA ALA A 575 12.39 -17.82 8.55
C ALA A 575 12.93 -16.48 9.10
N GLY A 576 14.11 -16.04 8.67
CA GLY A 576 14.70 -14.77 9.08
C GLY A 576 13.84 -13.55 8.74
N ASN A 577 13.21 -13.57 7.56
CA ASN A 577 12.33 -12.50 7.11
C ASN A 577 10.96 -12.49 7.82
N VAL A 578 10.40 -13.66 8.11
CA VAL A 578 9.00 -13.78 8.58
C VAL A 578 8.88 -13.98 10.09
N GLU A 579 9.87 -14.60 10.72
CA GLU A 579 9.87 -14.88 12.17
C GLU A 579 10.88 -14.02 12.92
N THR A 580 12.17 -14.12 12.60
CA THR A 580 13.23 -13.41 13.33
C THR A 580 13.04 -11.89 13.26
N SER A 581 12.54 -11.37 12.12
CA SER A 581 12.24 -9.95 11.95
C SER A 581 11.21 -9.42 12.97
N GLN A 582 10.19 -10.22 13.32
CA GLN A 582 9.21 -9.90 14.35
C GLN A 582 9.88 -9.79 15.73
N CYS A 583 10.71 -10.79 16.05
CA CYS A 583 11.45 -10.84 17.32
C CYS A 583 12.45 -9.67 17.48
N ILE A 584 13.09 -9.19 16.39
CA ILE A 584 13.95 -8.00 16.43
C ILE A 584 13.13 -6.76 16.86
N VAL A 585 11.92 -6.61 16.32
CA VAL A 585 11.05 -5.47 16.64
C VAL A 585 10.59 -5.53 18.09
N ASP A 586 10.12 -6.69 18.56
CA ASP A 586 9.73 -6.85 19.97
C ASP A 586 10.93 -6.64 20.92
N ALA A 587 12.13 -7.10 20.56
CA ALA A 587 13.34 -6.84 21.34
C ALA A 587 13.67 -5.35 21.44
N LEU A 588 13.52 -4.59 20.34
CA LEU A 588 13.73 -3.15 20.32
C LEU A 588 12.70 -2.41 21.19
N TYR A 589 11.41 -2.76 21.09
CA TYR A 589 10.38 -2.16 21.94
C TYR A 589 10.54 -2.53 23.42
N GLY A 590 10.93 -3.77 23.70
CA GLY A 590 11.28 -4.22 25.04
C GLY A 590 12.47 -3.44 25.62
N ALA A 591 13.49 -3.15 24.81
CA ALA A 591 14.63 -2.34 25.24
C ALA A 591 14.27 -0.88 25.50
N LEU A 592 13.35 -0.31 24.69
CA LEU A 592 12.86 1.04 24.87
C LEU A 592 11.80 1.16 25.98
N GLY A 593 11.17 0.05 26.37
CA GLY A 593 10.09 0.00 27.35
C GLY A 593 8.81 0.72 26.88
N ILE A 594 8.47 0.61 25.59
CA ILE A 594 7.36 1.39 24.98
C ILE A 594 6.14 0.52 24.66
N LEU A 595 6.35 -0.70 24.18
CA LEU A 595 5.29 -1.60 23.72
C LEU A 595 5.58 -3.02 24.22
N ALA A 596 4.59 -3.68 24.80
CA ALA A 596 4.67 -5.11 25.10
C ALA A 596 4.81 -5.93 23.80
N ALA A 597 5.23 -7.18 23.90
CA ALA A 597 5.39 -8.01 22.71
C ALA A 597 4.04 -8.18 22.01
N SER A 598 4.03 -8.06 20.69
CA SER A 598 2.91 -8.58 19.91
C SER A 598 3.02 -10.10 19.77
N GLN A 599 2.22 -10.71 18.90
CA GLN A 599 2.30 -12.14 18.62
C GLN A 599 3.71 -12.64 18.21
N GLY A 600 4.62 -11.75 17.77
CA GLY A 600 6.02 -12.06 17.50
C GLY A 600 6.29 -13.11 16.40
N THR A 601 5.30 -13.38 15.55
CA THR A 601 5.32 -14.40 14.49
C THR A 601 4.38 -13.98 13.35
N MET A 602 4.69 -14.38 12.12
CA MET A 602 3.77 -14.24 10.99
C MET A 602 2.89 -15.48 10.79
N ASN A 603 3.10 -16.55 11.57
CA ASN A 603 2.42 -17.84 11.46
C ASN A 603 2.37 -18.30 9.99
N ASN A 604 3.54 -18.36 9.37
CA ASN A 604 3.69 -18.53 7.94
C ASN A 604 3.26 -19.94 7.52
N LEU A 605 2.16 -20.02 6.79
CA LEU A 605 1.56 -21.26 6.33
C LEU A 605 1.77 -21.39 4.82
N THR A 606 2.38 -22.49 4.41
CA THR A 606 2.40 -22.91 3.01
C THR A 606 1.81 -24.30 2.86
N PHE A 607 1.12 -24.52 1.75
CA PHE A 607 0.76 -25.87 1.31
C PHE A 607 0.62 -25.92 -0.20
N GLY A 608 0.74 -27.12 -0.76
CA GLY A 608 0.62 -27.31 -2.18
C GLY A 608 1.10 -28.65 -2.68
N ASP A 609 1.12 -28.75 -4.00
CA ASP A 609 1.65 -29.87 -4.78
C ASP A 609 2.43 -29.30 -5.99
N GLU A 610 2.60 -30.08 -7.07
CA GLU A 610 3.24 -29.62 -8.30
C GLU A 610 2.41 -28.55 -9.05
N ARG A 611 1.09 -28.55 -8.85
CA ARG A 611 0.12 -27.75 -9.62
C ARG A 611 -0.43 -26.55 -8.86
N LEU A 612 -0.48 -26.58 -7.53
CA LEU A 612 -1.06 -25.55 -6.68
C LEU A 612 -0.09 -25.23 -5.55
N GLN A 613 0.15 -23.95 -5.30
CA GLN A 613 1.01 -23.47 -4.21
C GLN A 613 0.29 -22.32 -3.53
N TYR A 614 0.15 -22.42 -2.21
CA TYR A 614 -0.47 -21.44 -1.35
C TYR A 614 0.54 -20.94 -0.32
N TYR A 615 0.47 -19.64 -0.02
CA TYR A 615 1.27 -18.98 1.00
C TYR A 615 0.41 -17.93 1.72
N GLU A 616 0.41 -17.98 3.05
CA GLU A 616 -0.31 -17.05 3.91
C GLU A 616 0.48 -16.70 5.17
N THR A 617 0.43 -15.43 5.57
CA THR A 617 0.78 -15.00 6.93
C THR A 617 -0.51 -14.82 7.72
N ILE A 618 -0.59 -15.38 8.92
CA ILE A 618 -1.81 -15.44 9.73
C ILE A 618 -1.64 -14.51 10.94
N ALA A 619 -2.60 -13.59 11.11
CA ALA A 619 -2.59 -12.53 12.12
C ALA A 619 -2.71 -13.05 13.57
N GLY A 620 -2.55 -12.16 14.56
CA GLY A 620 -2.63 -12.50 15.97
C GLY A 620 -2.85 -11.27 16.84
N GLY A 621 -2.49 -11.36 18.13
CA GLY A 621 -2.65 -10.26 19.07
C GLY A 621 -1.53 -9.23 18.98
N ALA A 622 -1.87 -7.94 18.99
CA ALA A 622 -0.89 -6.86 19.15
C ALA A 622 -0.56 -6.63 20.63
N GLY A 623 0.67 -6.19 20.93
CA GLY A 623 1.08 -5.83 22.28
C GLY A 623 0.42 -4.55 22.79
N ALA A 624 0.21 -4.47 24.11
CA ALA A 624 -0.32 -3.27 24.76
C ALA A 624 0.73 -2.18 24.97
N GLY A 625 0.29 -0.93 25.02
CA GLY A 625 1.10 0.25 25.32
C GLY A 625 0.73 0.91 26.64
N ALA A 626 1.36 2.05 26.93
CA ALA A 626 1.18 2.76 28.20
C ALA A 626 -0.23 3.35 28.40
N ASP A 627 -0.94 3.60 27.30
CA ASP A 627 -2.22 4.29 27.24
C ASP A 627 -3.23 3.61 26.30
N PHE A 628 -2.92 2.42 25.78
CA PHE A 628 -3.80 1.67 24.87
C PHE A 628 -3.70 0.16 25.05
N ASP A 629 -4.85 -0.51 24.91
CA ASP A 629 -4.93 -1.96 24.75
C ASP A 629 -4.34 -2.39 23.41
N GLY A 630 -3.79 -3.60 23.35
CA GLY A 630 -3.45 -4.25 22.10
C GLY A 630 -4.68 -4.55 21.25
N CYS A 631 -4.53 -4.43 19.93
CA CYS A 631 -5.59 -4.75 18.98
C CYS A 631 -5.67 -6.27 18.73
N ASP A 632 -6.89 -6.81 18.73
CA ASP A 632 -7.18 -8.22 18.47
C ASP A 632 -7.05 -8.54 16.98
N ALA A 633 -6.52 -9.72 16.64
CA ALA A 633 -6.59 -10.32 15.31
C ALA A 633 -6.03 -9.45 14.15
N VAL A 634 -4.91 -8.76 14.36
CA VAL A 634 -4.27 -7.91 13.34
C VAL A 634 -2.88 -8.40 12.95
N GLN A 635 -2.45 -8.05 11.74
CA GLN A 635 -1.05 -8.17 11.37
C GLN A 635 -0.21 -7.15 12.16
N THR A 636 0.97 -7.58 12.60
CA THR A 636 1.85 -6.77 13.45
C THR A 636 3.24 -6.65 12.83
N HIS A 637 3.89 -5.53 13.16
CA HIS A 637 5.27 -5.20 12.83
C HIS A 637 5.67 -5.37 11.37
N MET A 638 6.34 -6.46 11.03
CA MET A 638 7.07 -6.62 9.77
C MET A 638 6.20 -7.07 8.60
N THR A 639 4.89 -7.22 8.83
CA THR A 639 3.88 -7.51 7.82
C THR A 639 2.64 -6.64 8.01
N ASN A 640 1.99 -6.27 6.91
CA ASN A 640 0.65 -5.67 6.89
C ASN A 640 -0.16 -6.26 5.73
N SER A 641 0.13 -7.52 5.39
CA SER A 641 -0.53 -8.20 4.28
C SER A 641 -2.00 -8.45 4.59
N ARG A 642 -2.84 -8.46 3.56
CA ARG A 642 -4.22 -8.91 3.73
C ARG A 642 -4.25 -10.42 3.86
N LEU A 643 -5.26 -10.90 4.58
CA LEU A 643 -5.66 -12.31 4.52
C LEU A 643 -6.16 -12.65 3.11
N THR A 644 -6.05 -13.92 2.71
CA THR A 644 -6.74 -14.39 1.50
C THR A 644 -8.22 -14.51 1.83
N ASP A 645 -9.08 -13.82 1.08
CA ASP A 645 -10.52 -13.91 1.26
C ASP A 645 -10.97 -15.38 1.23
N PRO A 646 -11.78 -15.86 2.19
CA PRO A 646 -12.23 -17.25 2.22
C PRO A 646 -12.85 -17.72 0.90
N GLU A 647 -13.65 -16.90 0.21
CA GLU A 647 -14.27 -17.28 -1.05
C GLU A 647 -13.23 -17.43 -2.18
N ILE A 648 -12.20 -16.58 -2.18
CA ILE A 648 -11.08 -16.67 -3.13
C ILE A 648 -10.22 -17.90 -2.82
N LEU A 649 -9.97 -18.19 -1.54
CA LEU A 649 -9.23 -19.38 -1.13
C LEU A 649 -9.95 -20.66 -1.56
N GLU A 650 -11.23 -20.79 -1.23
CA GLU A 650 -12.04 -21.99 -1.51
C GLU A 650 -12.33 -22.18 -3.01
N SER A 651 -12.43 -21.10 -3.78
CA SER A 651 -12.62 -21.19 -5.24
C SER A 651 -11.33 -21.50 -6.00
N THR A 652 -10.17 -21.23 -5.41
CA THR A 652 -8.85 -21.41 -6.04
C THR A 652 -8.18 -22.72 -5.62
N PHE A 653 -8.36 -23.12 -4.36
CA PHE A 653 -7.71 -24.29 -3.76
C PHE A 653 -8.78 -25.26 -3.23
N PRO A 654 -8.55 -26.59 -3.33
CA PRO A 654 -9.45 -27.60 -2.77
C PRO A 654 -9.30 -27.66 -1.24
N VAL A 655 -9.69 -26.59 -0.58
CA VAL A 655 -9.65 -26.38 0.88
C VAL A 655 -10.95 -25.66 1.27
N LEU A 656 -11.47 -25.93 2.46
CA LEU A 656 -12.62 -25.23 3.04
C LEU A 656 -12.21 -24.53 4.33
N VAL A 657 -12.66 -23.29 4.52
CA VAL A 657 -12.52 -22.55 5.76
C VAL A 657 -13.62 -22.98 6.73
N ARG A 658 -13.27 -23.82 7.70
CA ARG A 658 -14.22 -24.29 8.72
C ARG A 658 -14.40 -23.30 9.86
N GLU A 659 -13.34 -22.59 10.21
CA GLU A 659 -13.37 -21.59 11.27
C GLU A 659 -12.35 -20.49 11.00
N PHE A 660 -12.78 -19.25 11.23
CA PHE A 660 -11.90 -18.10 11.33
C PHE A 660 -12.47 -17.11 12.35
N ALA A 661 -11.94 -17.13 13.58
CA ALA A 661 -12.51 -16.41 14.71
C ALA A 661 -11.43 -15.82 15.63
N ILE A 662 -11.79 -14.84 16.45
CA ILE A 662 -10.90 -14.30 17.49
C ILE A 662 -10.76 -15.33 18.62
N ARG A 663 -9.52 -15.61 19.02
CA ARG A 663 -9.18 -16.51 20.13
C ARG A 663 -9.29 -15.75 21.46
N ARG A 664 -10.53 -15.58 21.92
CA ARG A 664 -10.83 -14.72 23.08
C ARG A 664 -10.11 -15.15 24.35
N GLY A 665 -9.51 -14.19 25.05
CA GLY A 665 -8.80 -14.41 26.30
C GLY A 665 -7.34 -14.89 26.13
N SER A 666 -6.80 -14.82 24.92
CA SER A 666 -5.40 -15.14 24.65
C SER A 666 -4.45 -13.95 24.88
N GLY A 667 -4.96 -12.72 24.91
CA GLY A 667 -4.20 -11.52 25.23
C GLY A 667 -3.79 -11.47 26.72
N GLY A 668 -2.56 -11.05 26.99
CA GLY A 668 -2.02 -10.94 28.35
C GLY A 668 -2.74 -9.86 29.16
N ALA A 669 -3.03 -10.16 30.43
CA ALA A 669 -3.68 -9.21 31.33
C ALA A 669 -2.76 -8.04 31.70
N GLY A 670 -3.34 -6.89 32.02
CA GLY A 670 -2.61 -5.73 32.50
C GLY A 670 -3.58 -4.58 32.77
N ARG A 671 -3.06 -3.41 33.17
CA ARG A 671 -3.84 -2.17 33.15
C ARG A 671 -4.38 -1.91 31.74
N HIS A 672 -3.55 -2.19 30.74
CA HIS A 672 -3.94 -2.32 29.34
C HIS A 672 -3.70 -3.76 28.91
N ARG A 673 -4.72 -4.40 28.32
CA ARG A 673 -4.64 -5.80 27.90
C ARG A 673 -3.92 -5.93 26.57
N GLY A 674 -3.18 -7.01 26.38
CA GLY A 674 -2.74 -7.41 25.05
C GLY A 674 -3.92 -7.82 24.18
N GLY A 675 -3.76 -7.73 22.86
CA GLY A 675 -4.78 -8.17 21.91
C GLY A 675 -4.89 -9.69 21.86
N ASP A 676 -6.08 -10.19 21.54
CA ASP A 676 -6.35 -11.61 21.32
C ASP A 676 -5.84 -12.07 19.95
N GLY A 677 -5.34 -13.31 19.89
CA GLY A 677 -5.00 -14.01 18.66
C GLY A 677 -6.23 -14.48 17.86
N ILE A 678 -6.04 -15.43 16.95
CA ILE A 678 -7.11 -16.02 16.14
C ILE A 678 -7.07 -17.55 16.14
N VAL A 679 -8.23 -18.13 15.85
CA VAL A 679 -8.43 -19.52 15.48
C VAL A 679 -8.61 -19.58 13.96
N ARG A 680 -7.77 -20.35 13.28
CA ARG A 680 -7.86 -20.62 11.84
C ARG A 680 -7.97 -22.13 11.61
N ARG A 681 -9.10 -22.61 11.07
CA ARG A 681 -9.30 -24.03 10.73
C ARG A 681 -9.56 -24.22 9.24
N LEU A 682 -8.73 -25.05 8.61
CA LEU A 682 -8.79 -25.39 7.20
C LEU A 682 -9.02 -26.90 7.03
N GLU A 683 -10.08 -27.30 6.33
CA GLU A 683 -10.29 -28.68 5.90
C GLU A 683 -9.75 -28.87 4.48
N PHE A 684 -8.91 -29.88 4.28
CA PHE A 684 -8.37 -30.20 2.96
C PHE A 684 -9.29 -31.12 2.18
N ARG A 685 -9.43 -30.87 0.88
CA ARG A 685 -10.25 -31.67 -0.05
C ARG A 685 -9.42 -32.41 -1.10
N ALA A 686 -8.10 -32.23 -1.06
CA ALA A 686 -7.11 -32.92 -1.87
C ALA A 686 -5.88 -33.27 -1.02
N ARG A 687 -4.93 -34.01 -1.60
CA ARG A 687 -3.65 -34.29 -0.96
C ARG A 687 -2.69 -33.13 -1.18
N PHE A 688 -2.05 -32.66 -0.12
CA PHE A 688 -1.00 -31.64 -0.18
C PHE A 688 0.10 -31.91 0.82
N SER A 689 1.29 -31.41 0.49
CA SER A 689 2.38 -31.19 1.45
C SER A 689 2.31 -29.75 1.92
N GLY A 690 2.56 -29.52 3.20
CA GLY A 690 2.57 -28.18 3.78
C GLY A 690 3.69 -27.97 4.78
N ALA A 691 3.91 -26.69 5.08
CA ALA A 691 4.85 -26.25 6.08
C ALA A 691 4.24 -25.14 6.93
N LEU A 692 4.64 -25.14 8.21
CA LEU A 692 4.40 -24.06 9.15
C LEU A 692 5.76 -23.55 9.62
N LEU A 693 5.97 -22.24 9.50
CA LEU A 693 7.05 -21.50 10.14
C LEU A 693 6.41 -20.50 11.11
N ALA A 694 6.65 -20.68 12.40
CA ALA A 694 6.11 -19.83 13.45
C ALA A 694 7.05 -19.76 14.66
N ASN A 695 6.86 -18.72 15.48
CA ASN A 695 7.40 -18.59 16.84
C ASN A 695 6.30 -18.60 17.92
N HIS A 696 6.68 -18.46 19.20
CA HIS A 696 5.77 -18.36 20.35
C HIS A 696 4.90 -19.59 20.63
N ARG A 697 5.41 -20.78 20.36
CA ARG A 697 4.87 -22.08 20.79
C ARG A 697 5.54 -22.56 22.07
N ARG A 698 6.75 -22.04 22.38
CA ARG A 698 7.47 -22.34 23.63
C ARG A 698 7.62 -21.10 24.51
N VAL A 699 8.14 -20.00 23.97
CA VAL A 699 8.33 -18.72 24.67
C VAL A 699 7.07 -17.87 24.53
N ALA A 700 6.50 -17.40 25.64
CA ALA A 700 5.31 -16.55 25.59
C ALA A 700 5.66 -15.11 25.17
N PRO A 701 4.80 -14.40 24.41
CA PRO A 701 4.91 -12.97 24.18
C PRO A 701 4.97 -12.21 25.51
N PHE A 702 6.03 -11.44 25.76
CA PHE A 702 6.25 -10.80 27.06
C PHE A 702 5.29 -9.61 27.30
N GLY A 703 4.86 -9.42 28.54
CA GLY A 703 4.23 -8.18 29.01
C GLY A 703 5.27 -7.15 29.49
N LEU A 704 4.83 -5.90 29.71
CA LEU A 704 5.68 -4.82 30.21
C LEU A 704 5.16 -4.21 31.51
N PHE A 705 6.09 -3.74 32.35
CA PHE A 705 5.82 -3.04 33.62
C PHE A 705 4.80 -3.73 34.55
N GLY A 706 4.85 -5.06 34.61
CA GLY A 706 3.95 -5.87 35.43
C GLY A 706 2.69 -6.37 34.72
N GLY A 707 2.55 -6.10 33.41
CA GLY A 707 1.58 -6.80 32.57
C GLY A 707 1.98 -8.25 32.35
N GLU A 708 0.99 -9.13 32.25
CA GLU A 708 1.15 -10.56 32.04
C GLU A 708 1.48 -10.88 30.56
N PRO A 709 2.19 -11.98 30.30
CA PRO A 709 2.46 -12.43 28.94
C PRO A 709 1.18 -12.87 28.22
N GLY A 710 1.18 -12.76 26.89
CA GLY A 710 0.12 -13.34 26.05
C GLY A 710 0.19 -14.86 26.02
N GLU A 711 -0.92 -15.52 25.71
CA GLU A 711 -0.93 -16.96 25.50
C GLU A 711 -0.11 -17.36 24.26
N ARG A 712 0.56 -18.51 24.37
CA ARG A 712 1.31 -19.11 23.27
C ARG A 712 0.39 -19.56 22.15
N GLY A 713 0.94 -19.64 20.95
CA GLY A 713 0.27 -20.25 19.81
C GLY A 713 0.40 -21.78 19.83
N GLU A 714 -0.52 -22.44 19.13
CA GLU A 714 -0.58 -23.90 18.99
C GLU A 714 -1.02 -24.25 17.57
N ALA A 715 -0.60 -25.42 17.07
CA ALA A 715 -1.07 -25.93 15.80
C ALA A 715 -1.18 -27.46 15.86
N PHE A 716 -2.17 -28.01 15.18
CA PHE A 716 -2.37 -29.46 15.09
C PHE A 716 -3.21 -29.84 13.87
N ILE A 717 -3.04 -31.07 13.40
CA ILE A 717 -3.87 -31.67 12.35
C ILE A 717 -4.81 -32.68 12.99
N ARG A 718 -6.11 -32.52 12.79
CA ARG A 718 -7.08 -33.57 13.04
C ARG A 718 -7.23 -34.40 11.77
N ARG A 719 -6.83 -35.65 11.83
CA ARG A 719 -6.96 -36.63 10.75
C ARG A 719 -8.43 -37.00 10.53
N ALA A 720 -8.76 -37.43 9.32
CA ALA A 720 -10.12 -37.87 8.98
C ALA A 720 -10.65 -39.02 9.87
N ASP A 721 -9.76 -39.81 10.49
CA ASP A 721 -10.12 -40.87 11.44
C ASP A 721 -10.34 -40.36 12.88
N GLY A 722 -10.18 -39.06 13.12
CA GLY A 722 -10.31 -38.40 14.42
C GLY A 722 -9.00 -38.25 15.21
N THR A 723 -7.89 -38.84 14.76
CA THR A 723 -6.58 -38.72 15.42
C THR A 723 -6.09 -37.28 15.38
N VAL A 724 -5.50 -36.78 16.47
CA VAL A 724 -4.93 -35.42 16.53
C VAL A 724 -3.40 -35.50 16.58
N GLU A 725 -2.76 -34.87 15.60
CA GLU A 725 -1.32 -34.76 15.47
C GLU A 725 -0.86 -33.32 15.79
N PRO A 726 -0.16 -33.10 16.91
CA PRO A 726 0.37 -31.78 17.25
C PRO A 726 1.52 -31.38 16.31
N LEU A 727 1.57 -30.10 15.95
CA LEU A 727 2.66 -29.50 15.17
C LEU A 727 3.52 -28.59 16.07
N GLY A 728 4.83 -28.63 15.85
CA GLY A 728 5.76 -27.70 16.49
C GLY A 728 5.71 -26.29 15.91
N ALA A 729 6.55 -25.40 16.44
CA ALA A 729 6.71 -24.03 15.93
C ALA A 729 7.15 -24.02 14.45
N THR A 730 8.06 -24.92 14.09
CA THR A 730 8.40 -25.25 12.71
C THR A 730 7.99 -26.69 12.41
N ALA A 731 7.23 -26.89 11.34
CA ALA A 731 6.70 -28.20 10.98
C ALA A 731 6.61 -28.38 9.47
N ARG A 732 6.82 -29.61 9.02
CA ARG A 732 6.42 -30.09 7.69
C ARG A 732 5.36 -31.15 7.91
N PHE A 733 4.31 -31.13 7.11
CA PHE A 733 3.19 -32.06 7.25
C PHE A 733 2.63 -32.47 5.89
N GLU A 734 1.95 -33.60 5.88
CA GLU A 734 1.16 -34.09 4.75
C GLU A 734 -0.30 -34.18 5.18
N VAL A 735 -1.21 -33.77 4.31
CA VAL A 735 -2.67 -33.77 4.55
C VAL A 735 -3.39 -34.47 3.40
N GLY A 736 -4.51 -35.11 3.71
CA GLY A 736 -5.42 -35.71 2.73
C GLY A 736 -6.84 -35.15 2.81
N PRO A 737 -7.73 -35.60 1.90
CA PRO A 737 -9.14 -35.22 1.95
C PRO A 737 -9.79 -35.55 3.31
N GLY A 738 -10.40 -34.57 3.95
CA GLY A 738 -11.04 -34.67 5.26
C GLY A 738 -10.14 -34.37 6.45
N ASP A 739 -8.82 -34.20 6.26
CA ASP A 739 -7.93 -33.72 7.31
C ASP A 739 -8.16 -32.22 7.58
N GLU A 740 -8.11 -31.82 8.85
CA GLU A 740 -8.28 -30.43 9.28
C GLU A 740 -7.01 -29.89 9.95
N LEU A 741 -6.42 -28.83 9.42
CA LEU A 741 -5.36 -28.06 10.09
C LEU A 741 -6.00 -26.97 10.95
N THR A 742 -5.69 -26.95 12.24
CA THR A 742 -6.06 -25.86 13.16
C THR A 742 -4.81 -25.11 13.60
N ILE A 743 -4.83 -23.78 13.49
CA ILE A 743 -3.80 -22.87 14.00
C ILE A 743 -4.46 -21.93 15.00
N LEU A 744 -3.95 -21.93 16.23
CA LEU A 744 -4.25 -20.98 17.29
C LEU A 744 -3.08 -20.01 17.36
N THR A 745 -3.26 -18.75 16.96
CA THR A 745 -2.16 -17.78 17.00
C THR A 745 -1.97 -17.20 18.41
N PRO A 746 -0.76 -16.69 18.73
CA PRO A 746 -0.49 -16.09 20.03
C PRO A 746 -1.30 -14.80 20.24
N GLY A 747 -1.58 -14.50 21.51
CA GLY A 747 -2.02 -13.16 21.92
C GLY A 747 -0.84 -12.19 22.06
N GLY A 748 -1.13 -10.91 22.30
CA GLY A 748 -0.13 -9.91 22.68
C GLY A 748 0.10 -9.87 24.19
N GLY A 749 1.23 -9.34 24.64
CA GLY A 749 1.51 -9.08 26.05
C GLY A 749 0.75 -7.87 26.60
N GLY A 750 0.41 -7.92 27.90
CA GLY A 750 -0.23 -6.82 28.62
C GLY A 750 0.75 -5.75 29.09
N PHE A 751 0.21 -4.59 29.49
CA PHE A 751 0.99 -3.46 30.00
C PHE A 751 0.47 -3.00 31.37
N GLY A 752 1.39 -2.87 32.33
CA GLY A 752 1.09 -2.43 33.70
C GLY A 752 0.39 -3.51 34.53
N SER A 753 0.59 -3.46 35.86
CA SER A 753 -0.06 -4.40 36.77
C SER A 753 -1.59 -4.24 36.78
N PRO A 754 -2.38 -5.33 36.70
CA PRO A 754 -3.85 -5.30 36.76
C PRO A 754 -4.40 -4.64 38.03
N ASP A 755 -3.66 -4.73 39.14
CA ASP A 755 -4.11 -4.33 40.48
C ASP A 755 -3.80 -2.87 40.84
N ARG A 756 -3.15 -2.11 39.95
CA ARG A 756 -2.87 -0.68 40.19
C ARG A 756 -3.85 0.18 39.41
N ALA A 757 -4.79 0.80 40.13
CA ALA A 757 -5.55 1.95 39.64
C ALA A 757 -4.59 3.05 39.12
N PRO A 758 -5.00 3.86 38.13
CA PRO A 758 -4.13 4.88 37.54
C PRO A 758 -3.53 5.80 38.61
N PRO A 759 -2.24 6.15 38.57
CA PRO A 759 -1.77 7.30 39.31
C PRO A 759 -2.50 8.55 38.77
N PRO A 760 -2.85 9.51 39.65
CA PRO A 760 -3.63 10.69 39.30
C PRO A 760 -2.96 11.59 38.26
#